data_AF-A0A3B5ME29-F1
#
_entry.id   AF-A0A3B5ME29-F1
#
_cell.length_a   1.000
_cell.length_b   1.000
_cell.length_c   1.000
_cell.angle_alpha   90.00
_cell.angle_beta   90.00
_cell.angle_gamma   90.00
#
_symmetry.space_group_name_H-M   'P 1'
#
loop_
_entity.id
_entity.type
_entity.pdbx_description
1 polymer ?
#
loop_
_entity_poly.entity_id
_entity_poly.type
_entity_poly.pdbx_seq_one_letter_code
_entity_poly.pdbx_strand_id
1 'polypeptide(L)'
;MARCIENNTIEIIPYECPPLQNITCANEKKPVLAYDEYHCCQQYVCDCVCEGWGDPHYITFDGLYYSYQGNCTYVLMEEIKAKYHLKIYVDNVFCDPTEDVSCPRSIIIAYGFQVVTLINHNLVGAPQLEVMKSGEKLKLPYAQQGIKIMSSGINLVYEIPVLNVVVTFGMTGFSVNLPYQYFGSNTEGHCGTCTNNQADDCKLPTGELLENCAVMADYWPANDIYQPNCPTPPVVPTQVPEPPLEPTPCKPESICDLLKSSVFAECHPLVSPDNFYRGCVYDSCHVSNPAVECTSLQTYAAACAQAGICIRWRNHTKICATDCPSDKVYKPCGPAEQPTCEDNADESTTKFITEGCFCPDGMKLFNKDSGICVEKCGCLDPEGIPREFDERFEYKCQDCICEESTKTVICKPKTCPAPPTANCTDPGFVVVNQTNPADPCCYAYICQCDMNRCPGNSMNCPVGYKPVISVPEGKCCPEHTCEPKRVCVHKNVEYQPGSSVPVTACQDCTCSNEVDPKSGLFKIVCVFQQCKETCEPGYEYVETNDYDCCGKCVQKQCVLNLDGTMHLLNVKTWSPPENLCEHYTCMRSGDTLTALSSHIICPVFQESNCQPGTIQTAANGCCKTCVEINKACKLVSMKTRVFHHGCQSEHEVEIPYCEGSCNTFTKYSEAAAAMEHSCSCCKETRSSNRTVDLLCLNGDKLTYTYIYVEECSCGQTECTTAGLSARRKRSSTLL
;
A
#
# COMPACT_ATOMS: atom_id res chain seq x y z
N MET A 1 -16.91 -6.72 81.09
CA MET A 1 -15.74 -7.60 81.30
C MET A 1 -16.16 -8.87 82.02
N ALA A 2 -15.47 -9.99 81.78
CA ALA A 2 -15.71 -11.26 82.48
C ALA A 2 -14.51 -11.62 83.36
N ARG A 3 -14.75 -11.87 84.66
CA ARG A 3 -13.74 -12.34 85.62
C ARG A 3 -14.05 -13.78 86.00
N CYS A 4 -13.08 -14.69 85.86
CA CYS A 4 -13.20 -16.01 86.44
C CYS A 4 -12.97 -15.92 87.96
N ILE A 5 -14.00 -16.24 88.72
CA ILE A 5 -13.92 -16.54 90.16
C ILE A 5 -13.91 -18.07 90.32
N GLU A 6 -13.44 -18.55 91.46
CA GLU A 6 -13.10 -19.97 91.68
C GLU A 6 -14.24 -20.96 91.31
N ASN A 7 -13.88 -22.20 90.98
CA ASN A 7 -14.79 -23.26 90.49
C ASN A 7 -15.54 -22.90 89.19
N ASN A 8 -14.82 -22.44 88.15
CA ASN A 8 -15.38 -22.13 86.82
C ASN A 8 -16.57 -21.14 86.84
N THR A 9 -16.69 -20.32 87.87
CA THR A 9 -17.78 -19.36 88.00
C THR A 9 -17.35 -18.06 87.32
N ILE A 10 -18.16 -17.56 86.39
CA ILE A 10 -17.84 -16.33 85.65
C ILE A 10 -18.68 -15.19 86.24
N GLU A 11 -17.99 -14.18 86.78
CA GLU A 11 -18.59 -12.91 87.17
C GLU A 11 -18.56 -11.96 85.96
N ILE A 12 -19.72 -11.46 85.57
CA ILE A 12 -19.84 -10.46 84.51
C ILE A 12 -19.92 -9.09 85.16
N ILE A 13 -18.86 -8.30 85.00
CA ILE A 13 -18.79 -6.91 85.44
C ILE A 13 -19.24 -6.05 84.25
N PRO A 14 -20.34 -5.26 84.36
CA PRO A 14 -20.73 -4.31 83.33
C PRO A 14 -19.58 -3.38 82.95
N TYR A 15 -19.41 -3.11 81.66
CA TYR A 15 -18.46 -2.11 81.19
C TYR A 15 -19.23 -0.83 80.89
N GLU A 16 -19.09 0.18 81.76
CA GLU A 16 -19.77 1.46 81.60
C GLU A 16 -18.92 2.38 80.72
N CYS A 17 -19.49 2.85 79.62
CA CYS A 17 -18.79 3.75 78.72
C CYS A 17 -18.65 5.15 79.32
N PRO A 18 -17.48 5.80 79.19
CA PRO A 18 -17.35 7.21 79.53
C PRO A 18 -18.24 8.07 78.61
N PRO A 19 -18.69 9.25 79.06
CA PRO A 19 -19.41 10.18 78.19
C PRO A 19 -18.52 10.64 77.04
N LEU A 20 -19.08 10.72 75.83
CA LEU A 20 -18.38 11.22 74.64
C LEU A 20 -17.86 12.65 74.89
N GLN A 21 -16.54 12.83 74.76
CA GLN A 21 -15.88 14.12 74.85
C GLN A 21 -15.63 14.65 73.44
N ASN A 22 -16.09 15.86 73.14
CA ASN A 22 -15.76 16.53 71.89
C ASN A 22 -14.26 16.87 71.89
N ILE A 23 -13.55 16.47 70.85
CA ILE A 23 -12.14 16.81 70.61
C ILE A 23 -12.02 17.71 69.39
N THR A 24 -10.86 18.36 69.25
CA THR A 24 -10.44 19.02 68.02
C THR A 24 -9.27 18.23 67.44
N CYS A 25 -9.29 17.96 66.14
CA CYS A 25 -8.16 17.30 65.48
C CYS A 25 -7.06 18.30 65.14
N ALA A 26 -5.81 17.91 65.38
CA ALA A 26 -4.62 18.71 65.08
C ALA A 26 -4.46 18.92 63.56
N ASN A 27 -4.91 17.95 62.75
CA ASN A 27 -4.99 18.06 61.29
C ASN A 27 -6.22 18.85 60.80
N GLU A 28 -6.95 19.51 61.71
CA GLU A 28 -8.14 20.33 61.46
C GLU A 28 -9.34 19.60 60.82
N LYS A 29 -9.24 18.28 60.58
CA LYS A 29 -10.33 17.48 60.01
C LYS A 29 -11.40 17.19 61.08
N LYS A 30 -12.60 16.81 60.63
CA LYS A 30 -13.71 16.50 61.55
C LYS A 30 -13.42 15.21 62.32
N PRO A 31 -13.58 15.18 63.65
CA PRO A 31 -13.48 13.94 64.42
C PRO A 31 -14.51 12.90 63.97
N VAL A 32 -14.10 11.63 63.97
CA VAL A 32 -14.96 10.47 63.67
C VAL A 32 -15.23 9.67 64.94
N LEU A 33 -16.28 8.86 64.95
CA LEU A 33 -16.53 7.91 66.03
C LEU A 33 -15.84 6.57 65.72
N ALA A 34 -14.91 6.17 66.58
CA ALA A 34 -14.32 4.84 66.57
C ALA A 34 -14.68 4.09 67.86
N TYR A 35 -14.61 2.76 67.81
CA TYR A 35 -14.69 1.94 69.01
C TYR A 35 -13.33 1.90 69.75
N ASP A 36 -13.39 1.66 71.05
CA ASP A 36 -12.25 1.33 71.88
C ASP A 36 -11.65 -0.05 71.54
N GLU A 37 -10.49 -0.37 72.12
CA GLU A 37 -9.80 -1.65 71.91
C GLU A 37 -10.70 -2.87 72.24
N TYR A 38 -11.60 -2.71 73.23
CA TYR A 38 -12.55 -3.73 73.65
C TYR A 38 -13.79 -3.86 72.75
N HIS A 39 -13.94 -3.01 71.73
CA HIS A 39 -15.10 -2.96 70.83
C HIS A 39 -16.44 -2.78 71.56
N CYS A 40 -16.41 -2.11 72.72
CA CYS A 40 -17.55 -1.93 73.62
C CYS A 40 -18.07 -0.49 73.64
N CYS A 41 -17.18 0.50 73.57
CA CYS A 41 -17.50 1.91 73.74
C CYS A 41 -17.03 2.74 72.57
N GLN A 42 -17.83 3.72 72.17
CA GLN A 42 -17.44 4.70 71.15
C GLN A 42 -16.73 5.89 71.78
N GLN A 43 -15.77 6.44 71.05
CA GLN A 43 -15.03 7.66 71.38
C GLN A 43 -14.80 8.46 70.11
N TYR A 44 -14.68 9.79 70.25
CA TYR A 44 -14.21 10.62 69.13
C TYR A 44 -12.71 10.44 68.96
N VAL A 45 -12.28 10.26 67.71
CA VAL A 45 -10.88 10.12 67.30
C VAL A 45 -10.64 10.93 66.02
N CYS A 46 -9.38 11.08 65.64
CA CYS A 46 -8.96 11.81 64.45
C CYS A 46 -8.30 10.83 63.48
N ASP A 47 -8.93 10.60 62.32
CA ASP A 47 -8.35 9.74 61.29
C ASP A 47 -7.07 10.38 60.71
N CYS A 48 -6.11 9.53 60.40
CA CYS A 48 -4.78 9.91 59.96
C CYS A 48 -4.84 10.22 58.46
N VAL A 49 -4.63 11.47 58.06
CA VAL A 49 -4.53 11.82 56.63
C VAL A 49 -3.24 12.58 56.34
N CYS A 50 -2.33 11.92 55.62
CA CYS A 50 -1.08 12.48 55.15
C CYS A 50 -1.20 12.82 53.66
N GLU A 51 -0.67 13.97 53.25
CA GLU A 51 -0.81 14.51 51.90
C GLU A 51 0.54 15.05 51.43
N GLY A 52 0.88 14.85 50.17
CA GLY A 52 2.12 15.42 49.62
C GLY A 52 1.99 15.70 48.13
N TRP A 53 2.53 16.84 47.69
CA TRP A 53 2.37 17.34 46.33
C TRP A 53 3.59 18.16 45.91
N GLY A 54 3.89 18.14 44.61
CA GLY A 54 5.01 18.89 44.02
C GLY A 54 6.43 18.50 44.48
N ASP A 55 6.58 17.63 45.51
CA ASP A 55 7.82 17.31 46.24
C ASP A 55 8.83 18.47 46.26
N PRO A 56 8.45 19.50 47.03
CA PRO A 56 8.81 19.27 48.43
C PRO A 56 7.68 19.22 49.45
N HIS A 57 6.41 19.43 49.10
CA HIS A 57 5.40 19.68 50.14
C HIS A 57 4.83 18.41 50.76
N TYR A 58 4.84 18.37 52.09
CA TYR A 58 4.24 17.32 52.91
C TYR A 58 3.34 17.92 54.01
N ILE A 59 2.24 17.25 54.30
CA ILE A 59 1.42 17.40 55.50
C ILE A 59 1.38 16.04 56.20
N THR A 60 1.82 15.99 57.46
CA THR A 60 1.79 14.78 58.31
C THR A 60 0.36 14.36 58.68
N PHE A 61 0.21 13.18 59.25
CA PHE A 61 -1.09 12.67 59.72
C PHE A 61 -1.77 13.61 60.73
N ASP A 62 -0.99 14.30 61.57
CA ASP A 62 -1.46 15.24 62.58
C ASP A 62 -1.45 16.71 62.09
N GLY A 63 -1.14 16.96 60.82
CA GLY A 63 -1.36 18.24 60.13
C GLY A 63 -0.14 19.18 60.04
N LEU A 64 1.04 18.74 60.48
CA LEU A 64 2.26 19.53 60.40
C LEU A 64 2.72 19.65 58.94
N TYR A 65 2.82 20.88 58.45
CA TYR A 65 3.35 21.16 57.12
C TYR A 65 4.87 21.36 57.15
N TYR A 66 5.59 20.70 56.25
CA TYR A 66 7.00 20.92 56.00
C TYR A 66 7.35 20.75 54.52
N SER A 67 8.55 21.19 54.13
CA SER A 67 9.08 21.06 52.77
C SER A 67 10.39 20.27 52.79
N TYR A 68 10.54 19.26 51.94
CA TYR A 68 11.73 18.39 51.82
C TYR A 68 12.03 18.02 50.36
N GLN A 69 13.26 18.24 49.88
CA GLN A 69 13.68 17.85 48.51
C GLN A 69 14.63 16.66 48.55
N GLY A 70 14.09 15.46 48.35
CA GLY A 70 14.85 14.21 48.30
C GLY A 70 14.71 13.51 46.93
N ASN A 71 15.73 12.80 46.46
CA ASN A 71 15.72 12.15 45.14
C ASN A 71 15.81 10.62 45.20
N CYS A 72 15.40 10.07 46.34
CA CYS A 72 15.51 8.67 46.72
C CYS A 72 14.14 8.04 46.98
N THR A 73 14.13 6.74 47.27
CA THR A 73 12.96 6.08 47.87
C THR A 73 13.00 6.25 49.40
N TYR A 74 11.95 6.82 49.98
CA TYR A 74 11.82 7.12 51.40
C TYR A 74 10.65 6.39 52.05
N VAL A 75 10.74 6.19 53.36
CA VAL A 75 9.67 5.66 54.21
C VAL A 75 8.61 6.73 54.41
N LEU A 76 7.50 6.61 53.69
CA LEU A 76 6.37 7.52 53.85
C LEU A 76 5.58 7.17 55.12
N MET A 77 5.30 5.89 55.33
CA MET A 77 4.71 5.35 56.56
C MET A 77 5.07 3.86 56.75
N GLU A 78 5.56 3.49 57.92
CA GLU A 78 5.59 2.11 58.42
C GLU A 78 4.82 1.95 59.74
N GLU A 79 4.33 0.74 59.99
CA GLU A 79 3.72 0.37 61.27
C GLU A 79 4.78 0.14 62.36
N ILE A 80 4.77 0.92 63.45
CA ILE A 80 5.67 0.76 64.62
C ILE A 80 5.60 -0.68 65.16
N LYS A 81 4.38 -1.22 65.26
CA LYS A 81 4.11 -2.63 65.49
C LYS A 81 3.34 -3.15 64.29
N ALA A 82 3.97 -3.99 63.47
CA ALA A 82 3.36 -4.60 62.29
C ALA A 82 2.20 -5.56 62.66
N LYS A 83 1.01 -4.97 62.85
CA LYS A 83 -0.28 -5.58 63.17
C LYS A 83 -1.03 -5.96 61.90
N TYR A 84 -0.93 -5.14 60.85
CA TYR A 84 -1.51 -5.40 59.53
C TYR A 84 -0.47 -5.57 58.42
N HIS A 85 0.81 -5.38 58.74
CA HIS A 85 1.94 -5.45 57.80
C HIS A 85 1.76 -4.52 56.58
N LEU A 86 1.24 -3.31 56.83
CA LEU A 86 1.18 -2.21 55.88
C LEU A 86 2.47 -1.40 55.96
N LYS A 87 3.07 -1.13 54.81
CA LYS A 87 4.18 -0.21 54.62
C LYS A 87 3.97 0.59 53.34
N ILE A 88 4.27 1.88 53.37
CA ILE A 88 4.11 2.78 52.23
C ILE A 88 5.41 3.57 52.05
N TYR A 89 5.92 3.57 50.84
CA TYR A 89 7.12 4.30 50.44
C TYR A 89 6.80 5.29 49.33
N VAL A 90 7.52 6.40 49.33
CA VAL A 90 7.49 7.41 48.26
C VAL A 90 8.82 7.35 47.51
N ASP A 91 8.76 7.21 46.20
CA ASP A 91 9.92 7.11 45.31
C ASP A 91 10.05 8.41 44.53
N ASN A 92 10.97 9.26 44.98
CA ASN A 92 11.16 10.60 44.44
C ASN A 92 12.30 10.61 43.42
N VAL A 93 12.21 11.49 42.43
CA VAL A 93 13.23 11.71 41.40
C VAL A 93 13.33 13.19 41.09
N PHE A 94 14.49 13.67 40.64
CA PHE A 94 14.57 15.01 40.05
C PHE A 94 13.78 15.05 38.74
N CYS A 95 12.66 15.76 38.75
CA CYS A 95 11.77 15.94 37.60
C CYS A 95 12.19 17.11 36.72
N ASP A 96 12.81 18.14 37.33
CA ASP A 96 13.55 19.16 36.59
C ASP A 96 15.05 19.11 36.98
N PRO A 97 15.92 18.53 36.14
CA PRO A 97 17.36 18.44 36.41
C PRO A 97 18.12 19.76 36.18
N THR A 98 17.42 20.88 35.95
CA THR A 98 18.00 22.23 35.88
C THR A 98 17.68 23.10 37.09
N GLU A 99 16.61 22.75 37.83
CA GLU A 99 16.20 23.44 39.07
C GLU A 99 16.42 22.59 40.33
N ASP A 100 17.00 21.37 40.20
CA ASP A 100 17.18 20.36 41.25
C ASP A 100 15.88 20.01 42.02
N VAL A 101 14.72 20.20 41.37
CA VAL A 101 13.39 19.97 41.94
C VAL A 101 13.05 18.48 41.88
N SER A 102 12.70 17.91 43.03
CA SER A 102 12.17 16.56 43.14
C SER A 102 10.68 16.49 42.80
N CYS A 103 10.22 15.32 42.37
CA CYS A 103 8.81 14.97 42.23
C CYS A 103 8.61 13.51 42.66
N PRO A 104 7.43 13.14 43.20
CA PRO A 104 7.12 11.75 43.49
C PRO A 104 6.82 11.02 42.17
N ARG A 105 7.68 10.07 41.79
CA ARG A 105 7.51 9.22 40.59
C ARG A 105 6.59 8.04 40.86
N SER A 106 6.69 7.45 42.05
CA SER A 106 5.82 6.34 42.43
C SER A 106 5.53 6.26 43.93
N ILE A 107 4.40 5.63 44.27
CA ILE A 107 4.06 5.21 45.63
C ILE A 107 4.09 3.69 45.66
N ILE A 108 4.88 3.11 46.55
CA ILE A 108 5.05 1.66 46.72
C ILE A 108 4.32 1.25 47.99
N ILE A 109 3.25 0.47 47.85
CA ILE A 109 2.49 -0.09 48.97
C ILE A 109 2.82 -1.58 49.14
N ALA A 110 3.36 -1.95 50.29
CA ALA A 110 3.47 -3.33 50.73
C ALA A 110 2.36 -3.63 51.74
N TYR A 111 1.56 -4.67 51.49
CA TYR A 111 0.49 -5.13 52.37
C TYR A 111 0.51 -6.66 52.48
N GLY A 112 0.93 -7.15 53.65
CA GLY A 112 1.18 -8.57 53.86
C GLY A 112 2.30 -9.09 52.94
N PHE A 113 1.97 -9.99 52.02
CA PHE A 113 2.91 -10.51 51.01
C PHE A 113 2.81 -9.81 49.64
N GLN A 114 1.92 -8.82 49.50
CA GLN A 114 1.69 -8.13 48.23
C GLN A 114 2.50 -6.84 48.19
N VAL A 115 3.21 -6.60 47.08
CA VAL A 115 3.85 -5.31 46.79
C VAL A 115 3.26 -4.76 45.50
N VAL A 116 2.71 -3.56 45.59
CA VAL A 116 2.08 -2.83 44.48
C VAL A 116 2.72 -1.46 44.36
N THR A 117 3.09 -1.07 43.15
CA THR A 117 3.63 0.26 42.86
C THR A 117 2.67 1.02 41.96
N LEU A 118 2.23 2.19 42.41
CA LEU A 118 1.48 3.17 41.64
C LEU A 118 2.49 4.13 41.00
N ILE A 119 2.54 4.21 39.67
CA ILE A 119 3.59 4.94 38.91
C ILE A 119 2.96 6.04 38.06
N ASN A 120 3.59 7.22 38.02
CA ASN A 120 3.36 8.21 36.98
C ASN A 120 4.66 8.42 36.18
N HIS A 121 4.65 8.02 34.91
CA HIS A 121 5.82 8.15 34.04
C HIS A 121 6.01 9.56 33.47
N ASN A 122 5.01 10.44 33.57
CA ASN A 122 5.09 11.80 33.07
C ASN A 122 4.82 12.82 34.20
N LEU A 123 5.89 13.47 34.66
CA LEU A 123 5.88 14.36 35.82
C LEU A 123 5.70 15.85 35.46
N VAL A 124 5.75 16.21 34.17
CA VAL A 124 5.74 17.60 33.68
C VAL A 124 4.61 17.85 32.67
N GLY A 125 3.52 17.07 32.73
CA GLY A 125 2.40 17.19 31.80
C GLY A 125 1.25 16.23 32.08
N ALA A 126 0.53 15.83 31.04
CA ALA A 126 -0.59 14.90 31.15
C ALA A 126 -0.13 13.55 31.76
N PRO A 127 -0.82 13.03 32.79
CA PRO A 127 -0.32 11.94 33.62
C PRO A 127 -0.28 10.62 32.85
N GLN A 128 0.84 9.90 32.96
CA GLN A 128 1.03 8.60 32.33
C GLN A 128 1.05 7.52 33.41
N LEU A 129 -0.15 7.12 33.83
CA LEU A 129 -0.36 6.28 35.01
C LEU A 129 -0.21 4.78 34.70
N GLU A 130 0.47 4.06 35.58
CA GLU A 130 0.64 2.62 35.52
C GLU A 130 0.63 2.00 36.92
N VAL A 131 0.16 0.76 37.02
CA VAL A 131 0.20 -0.02 38.27
C VAL A 131 1.00 -1.28 38.01
N MET A 132 2.02 -1.50 38.84
CA MET A 132 2.86 -2.69 38.81
C MET A 132 2.57 -3.53 40.06
N LYS A 133 2.48 -4.85 39.92
CA LYS A 133 2.38 -5.79 41.04
C LYS A 133 3.42 -6.88 40.86
N SER A 134 4.32 -7.04 41.83
CA SER A 134 5.42 -8.01 41.77
C SER A 134 6.27 -7.97 40.48
N GLY A 135 6.39 -6.79 39.86
CA GLY A 135 7.13 -6.59 38.60
C GLY A 135 6.33 -6.76 37.31
N GLU A 136 5.05 -7.12 37.37
CA GLU A 136 4.16 -7.22 36.20
C GLU A 136 3.15 -6.06 36.13
N LYS A 137 2.83 -5.62 34.91
CA LYS A 137 1.82 -4.58 34.65
C LYS A 137 0.42 -5.11 34.97
N LEU A 138 -0.31 -4.39 35.81
CA LEU A 138 -1.66 -4.73 36.22
C LEU A 138 -2.69 -4.05 35.30
N LYS A 139 -3.67 -4.83 34.82
CA LYS A 139 -4.85 -4.29 34.13
C LYS A 139 -5.82 -3.72 35.18
N LEU A 140 -6.32 -2.51 34.92
CA LEU A 140 -7.26 -1.81 35.80
C LEU A 140 -8.69 -1.80 35.24
N PRO A 141 -9.73 -1.73 36.10
CA PRO A 141 -9.64 -1.82 37.55
C PRO A 141 -9.33 -3.25 38.01
N TYR A 142 -8.65 -3.36 39.16
CA TYR A 142 -8.24 -4.62 39.77
C TYR A 142 -8.91 -4.79 41.13
N ALA A 143 -9.52 -5.95 41.39
CA ALA A 143 -10.17 -6.24 42.67
C ALA A 143 -9.97 -7.72 43.04
N GLN A 144 -8.86 -8.03 43.72
CA GLN A 144 -8.52 -9.38 44.18
C GLN A 144 -7.64 -9.33 45.43
N GLN A 145 -7.53 -10.45 46.15
CA GLN A 145 -6.60 -10.59 47.29
C GLN A 145 -6.76 -9.50 48.37
N GLY A 146 -7.99 -9.04 48.61
CA GLY A 146 -8.31 -8.05 49.65
C GLY A 146 -8.01 -6.59 49.30
N ILE A 147 -7.55 -6.30 48.08
CA ILE A 147 -7.23 -4.95 47.61
C ILE A 147 -8.05 -4.57 46.37
N LYS A 148 -8.34 -3.27 46.21
CA LYS A 148 -9.00 -2.70 45.02
C LYS A 148 -8.14 -1.58 44.45
N ILE A 149 -7.97 -1.53 43.13
CA ILE A 149 -7.16 -0.51 42.45
C ILE A 149 -7.91 0.01 41.22
N MET A 150 -8.00 1.33 41.09
CA MET A 150 -8.78 2.03 40.08
C MET A 150 -7.97 3.19 39.47
N SER A 151 -8.45 3.75 38.35
CA SER A 151 -7.90 4.96 37.74
C SER A 151 -9.02 5.92 37.33
N SER A 152 -8.89 7.20 37.68
CA SER A 152 -9.79 8.27 37.22
C SER A 152 -9.35 8.92 35.90
N GLY A 153 -8.28 8.39 35.29
CA GLY A 153 -7.57 9.02 34.18
C GLY A 153 -6.52 10.05 34.61
N ILE A 154 -6.67 10.69 35.78
CA ILE A 154 -5.67 11.63 36.33
C ILE A 154 -5.04 11.17 37.66
N ASN A 155 -5.71 10.28 38.39
CA ASN A 155 -5.20 9.67 39.63
C ASN A 155 -5.43 8.16 39.64
N LEU A 156 -4.50 7.43 40.23
CA LEU A 156 -4.66 6.05 40.70
C LEU A 156 -5.23 6.08 42.13
N VAL A 157 -6.12 5.13 42.43
CA VAL A 157 -6.72 4.95 43.75
C VAL A 157 -6.51 3.50 44.16
N TYR A 158 -5.85 3.28 45.30
CA TYR A 158 -5.60 1.98 45.91
C TYR A 158 -6.38 1.93 47.23
N GLU A 159 -7.20 0.89 47.42
CA GLU A 159 -8.01 0.69 48.61
C GLU A 159 -7.71 -0.66 49.25
N ILE A 160 -7.74 -0.72 50.59
CA ILE A 160 -7.81 -1.95 51.38
C ILE A 160 -9.18 -1.95 52.09
N PRO A 161 -10.26 -2.45 51.46
CA PRO A 161 -11.63 -2.23 51.95
C PRO A 161 -11.90 -2.78 53.36
N VAL A 162 -11.22 -3.86 53.77
CA VAL A 162 -11.37 -4.43 55.12
C VAL A 162 -10.75 -3.55 56.21
N LEU A 163 -9.84 -2.64 55.86
CA LEU A 163 -9.22 -1.69 56.77
C LEU A 163 -9.66 -0.23 56.51
N ASN A 164 -10.55 0.01 55.53
CA ASN A 164 -10.90 1.35 55.01
C ASN A 164 -9.68 2.25 54.70
N VAL A 165 -8.53 1.67 54.36
CA VAL A 165 -7.34 2.43 53.92
C VAL A 165 -7.54 2.85 52.48
N VAL A 166 -7.24 4.11 52.17
CA VAL A 166 -7.22 4.66 50.82
C VAL A 166 -5.91 5.39 50.56
N VAL A 167 -5.24 5.03 49.48
CA VAL A 167 -4.03 5.70 48.98
C VAL A 167 -4.30 6.19 47.56
N THR A 168 -4.17 7.49 47.32
CA THR A 168 -4.25 8.07 45.98
C THR A 168 -2.89 8.56 45.52
N PHE A 169 -2.58 8.39 44.24
CA PHE A 169 -1.36 8.92 43.62
C PHE A 169 -1.60 9.26 42.15
N GLY A 170 -1.08 10.38 41.65
CA GLY A 170 -1.34 10.77 40.26
C GLY A 170 -0.68 12.06 39.80
N MET A 171 -1.45 12.87 39.08
CA MET A 171 -0.96 14.02 38.30
C MET A 171 -0.18 15.06 39.11
N THR A 172 -0.46 15.23 40.41
CA THR A 172 0.11 16.33 41.22
C THR A 172 0.68 15.93 42.58
N GLY A 173 0.51 14.68 43.01
CA GLY A 173 0.88 14.26 44.35
C GLY A 173 0.21 12.97 44.80
N PHE A 174 0.21 12.75 46.11
CA PHE A 174 -0.40 11.62 46.80
C PHE A 174 -1.24 12.05 48.02
N SER A 175 -2.11 11.13 48.46
CA SER A 175 -2.75 11.19 49.78
C SER A 175 -2.82 9.78 50.36
N VAL A 176 -2.59 9.66 51.66
CA VAL A 176 -2.65 8.41 52.44
C VAL A 176 -3.64 8.63 53.58
N ASN A 177 -4.79 7.95 53.52
CA ASN A 177 -5.83 7.98 54.54
C ASN A 177 -5.84 6.64 55.30
N LEU A 178 -5.56 6.71 56.60
CA LEU A 178 -5.54 5.57 57.52
C LEU A 178 -6.54 5.81 58.67
N PRO A 179 -7.52 4.91 58.88
CA PRO A 179 -8.42 5.04 60.03
C PRO A 179 -7.71 4.85 61.36
N TYR A 180 -7.97 5.75 62.31
CA TYR A 180 -7.34 5.75 63.63
C TYR A 180 -7.59 4.44 64.39
N GLN A 181 -8.77 3.83 64.22
CA GLN A 181 -9.14 2.53 64.83
C GLN A 181 -8.16 1.39 64.51
N TYR A 182 -7.37 1.50 63.43
CA TYR A 182 -6.41 0.48 63.02
C TYR A 182 -4.96 0.93 63.18
N PHE A 183 -4.66 2.20 62.90
CA PHE A 183 -3.29 2.74 62.79
C PHE A 183 -2.94 3.83 63.81
N GLY A 184 -3.90 4.27 64.63
CA GLY A 184 -3.69 5.29 65.66
C GLY A 184 -2.56 4.94 66.62
N SER A 185 -1.66 5.88 66.83
CA SER A 185 -0.42 5.75 67.62
C SER A 185 0.51 4.60 67.18
N ASN A 186 0.41 4.15 65.92
CA ASN A 186 1.16 3.01 65.37
C ASN A 186 1.86 3.34 64.04
N THR A 187 2.09 4.61 63.70
CA THR A 187 2.76 5.04 62.45
C THR A 187 4.06 5.78 62.73
N GLU A 188 5.04 5.62 61.84
CA GLU A 188 6.27 6.42 61.76
C GLU A 188 6.78 6.54 60.32
N GLY A 189 7.63 7.54 60.04
CA GLY A 189 8.08 7.90 58.69
C GLY A 189 7.83 9.38 58.36
N HIS A 190 7.92 9.76 57.08
CA HIS A 190 7.69 11.14 56.62
C HIS A 190 6.28 11.68 56.98
N CYS A 191 5.26 10.81 57.00
CA CYS A 191 3.92 11.19 57.44
C CYS A 191 3.78 11.43 58.95
N GLY A 192 4.85 11.30 59.74
CA GLY A 192 4.84 11.53 61.17
C GLY A 192 4.08 10.47 61.96
N THR A 193 3.58 10.85 63.15
CA THR A 193 2.77 9.96 63.98
C THR A 193 1.29 10.28 63.80
N CYS A 194 0.42 9.31 64.09
CA CYS A 194 -1.02 9.54 64.17
C CYS A 194 -1.45 9.53 65.64
N THR A 195 -1.10 10.58 66.37
CA THR A 195 -1.39 10.71 67.81
C THR A 195 -2.27 11.93 68.15
N ASN A 196 -2.66 12.70 67.14
CA ASN A 196 -3.30 14.01 67.24
C ASN A 196 -2.40 15.09 67.87
N ASN A 197 -1.08 15.03 67.64
CA ASN A 197 -0.07 15.92 68.22
C ASN A 197 1.12 16.21 67.26
N GLN A 198 1.06 17.35 66.56
CA GLN A 198 2.13 17.83 65.66
C GLN A 198 3.53 17.94 66.30
N ALA A 199 3.64 18.00 67.64
CA ALA A 199 4.91 18.17 68.33
C ALA A 199 5.76 16.88 68.39
N ASP A 200 5.22 15.71 68.01
CA ASP A 200 5.98 14.45 67.95
C ASP A 200 6.13 13.84 66.54
N ASP A 201 5.65 14.54 65.51
CA ASP A 201 5.73 14.12 64.10
C ASP A 201 7.16 13.96 63.58
N CYS A 202 8.06 14.88 63.94
CA CYS A 202 9.43 14.93 63.41
C CYS A 202 10.37 13.94 64.13
N LYS A 203 9.98 12.66 64.15
CA LYS A 203 10.65 11.57 64.85
C LYS A 203 11.61 10.78 63.96
N LEU A 204 12.83 10.56 64.43
CA LEU A 204 13.84 9.71 63.80
C LEU A 204 13.55 8.20 64.01
N PRO A 205 14.09 7.30 63.17
CA PRO A 205 14.00 5.84 63.40
C PRO A 205 14.61 5.37 64.74
N THR A 206 15.49 6.18 65.34
CA THR A 206 16.06 5.95 66.67
C THR A 206 15.09 6.25 67.82
N GLY A 207 13.97 6.92 67.53
CA GLY A 207 12.99 7.40 68.50
C GLY A 207 13.23 8.82 69.02
N GLU A 208 14.30 9.49 68.59
CA GLU A 208 14.61 10.88 68.93
C GLU A 208 13.70 11.87 68.16
N LEU A 209 13.26 12.94 68.83
CA LEU A 209 12.42 14.00 68.24
C LEU A 209 13.27 15.19 67.83
N LEU A 210 13.07 15.70 66.62
CA LEU A 210 13.70 16.92 66.10
C LEU A 210 12.70 18.07 65.99
N GLU A 211 13.19 19.31 65.96
CA GLU A 211 12.34 20.49 65.72
C GLU A 211 11.96 20.68 64.24
N ASN A 212 12.70 20.06 63.31
CA ASN A 212 12.53 20.26 61.87
C ASN A 212 12.34 18.94 61.12
N CYS A 213 11.13 18.73 60.59
CA CYS A 213 10.78 17.54 59.81
C CYS A 213 11.57 17.41 58.50
N ALA A 214 12.04 18.50 57.89
CA ALA A 214 12.90 18.42 56.71
C ALA A 214 14.26 17.77 57.03
N VAL A 215 14.79 17.96 58.25
CA VAL A 215 16.01 17.29 58.72
C VAL A 215 15.74 15.84 59.10
N MET A 216 14.56 15.55 59.67
CA MET A 216 14.13 14.19 60.01
C MET A 216 13.99 13.30 58.75
N ALA A 217 13.48 13.85 57.65
CA ALA A 217 13.26 13.14 56.39
C ALA A 217 14.55 12.51 55.79
N ASP A 218 15.72 13.15 55.94
CA ASP A 218 17.01 12.58 55.51
C ASP A 218 17.38 11.24 56.17
N TYR A 219 16.73 10.91 57.30
CA TYR A 219 16.97 9.68 58.08
C TYR A 219 15.99 8.55 57.80
N TRP A 220 15.07 8.73 56.84
CA TRP A 220 14.08 7.72 56.46
C TRP A 220 14.25 7.14 55.04
N PRO A 221 15.46 6.83 54.52
CA PRO A 221 15.57 6.11 53.25
C PRO A 221 15.04 4.67 53.38
N ALA A 222 14.46 4.14 52.30
CA ALA A 222 13.97 2.77 52.25
C ALA A 222 15.13 1.75 52.12
N ASN A 223 15.33 0.93 53.15
CA ASN A 223 16.47 -0.02 53.19
C ASN A 223 16.32 -1.23 52.25
N ASP A 224 15.09 -1.66 51.96
CA ASP A 224 14.81 -2.92 51.25
C ASP A 224 14.44 -2.73 49.75
N ILE A 225 14.48 -1.49 49.24
CA ILE A 225 14.07 -1.14 47.87
C ILE A 225 15.31 -0.69 47.10
N TYR A 226 15.63 -1.38 46.00
CA TYR A 226 16.88 -1.25 45.24
C TYR A 226 17.09 0.16 44.63
N GLN A 227 17.65 1.09 45.42
CA GLN A 227 18.33 2.30 44.95
C GLN A 227 19.79 2.29 45.45
N PRO A 228 20.82 2.17 44.58
CA PRO A 228 22.19 1.90 45.03
C PRO A 228 22.92 2.99 45.82
N ASN A 229 22.37 4.21 45.99
CA ASN A 229 23.05 5.33 46.65
C ASN A 229 22.05 6.32 47.30
N CYS A 230 21.45 5.95 48.43
CA CYS A 230 20.69 6.87 49.28
C CYS A 230 21.41 7.08 50.63
N PRO A 231 22.44 7.96 50.68
CA PRO A 231 23.30 8.09 51.85
C PRO A 231 22.63 8.91 52.96
N THR A 232 22.28 8.26 54.07
CA THR A 232 21.87 8.97 55.31
C THR A 232 23.01 9.85 55.83
N PRO A 233 22.76 11.12 56.22
CA PRO A 233 23.79 11.95 56.83
C PRO A 233 24.29 11.36 58.16
N PRO A 234 25.61 11.26 58.40
CA PRO A 234 26.15 10.45 59.51
C PRO A 234 25.89 11.03 60.91
N VAL A 235 25.51 12.31 61.02
CA VAL A 235 25.25 13.02 62.28
C VAL A 235 24.14 14.03 62.05
N VAL A 236 23.16 14.09 62.96
CA VAL A 236 22.08 15.09 62.94
C VAL A 236 22.68 16.50 63.09
N PRO A 237 22.31 17.48 62.26
CA PRO A 237 22.74 18.87 62.41
C PRO A 237 22.41 19.43 63.80
N THR A 238 23.42 19.90 64.53
CA THR A 238 23.27 20.50 65.87
C THR A 238 22.97 22.00 65.84
N GLN A 239 22.83 22.58 64.65
CA GLN A 239 22.42 23.96 64.43
C GLN A 239 21.21 23.96 63.50
N VAL A 240 20.19 24.77 63.85
CA VAL A 240 19.07 25.05 62.95
C VAL A 240 19.64 25.65 61.66
N PRO A 241 19.29 25.14 60.46
CA PRO A 241 19.74 25.72 59.21
C PRO A 241 19.43 27.22 59.16
N GLU A 242 20.40 28.02 58.74
CA GLU A 242 20.21 29.46 58.57
C GLU A 242 19.10 29.67 57.51
N PRO A 243 18.05 30.48 57.79
CA PRO A 243 16.95 30.67 56.85
C PRO A 243 17.49 31.24 55.53
N PRO A 244 16.95 30.81 54.37
CA PRO A 244 17.49 31.19 53.08
C PRO A 244 17.57 32.71 52.91
N LEU A 245 18.71 33.17 52.39
CA LEU A 245 18.99 34.58 52.09
C LEU A 245 17.93 35.15 51.14
N GLU A 246 17.18 36.14 51.65
CA GLU A 246 16.12 36.95 51.01
C GLU A 246 15.22 36.22 49.98
N PRO A 247 13.89 36.13 50.21
CA PRO A 247 13.01 35.46 49.28
C PRO A 247 13.12 36.08 47.88
N THR A 248 13.42 35.25 46.88
CA THR A 248 13.31 35.63 45.48
C THR A 248 11.93 36.25 45.25
N PRO A 249 11.84 37.45 44.63
CA PRO A 249 10.56 38.12 44.47
C PRO A 249 9.65 37.24 43.61
N CYS A 250 8.63 36.67 44.26
CA CYS A 250 7.70 35.72 43.69
C CYS A 250 6.96 36.33 42.49
N LYS A 251 6.50 35.49 41.57
CA LYS A 251 5.90 35.97 40.31
C LYS A 251 4.67 36.84 40.59
N PRO A 252 4.55 38.02 39.95
CA PRO A 252 3.44 38.95 40.23
C PRO A 252 2.08 38.47 39.70
N GLU A 253 2.04 37.41 38.89
CA GLU A 253 0.83 36.81 38.31
C GLU A 253 0.57 35.38 38.83
N SER A 254 0.86 35.12 40.11
CA SER A 254 0.57 33.83 40.74
C SER A 254 -0.94 33.57 40.83
N ILE A 255 -1.34 32.31 40.65
CA ILE A 255 -2.73 31.84 40.81
C ILE A 255 -3.04 31.37 42.24
N CYS A 256 -2.08 31.42 43.16
CA CYS A 256 -2.24 30.90 44.52
C CYS A 256 -3.35 31.60 45.34
N ASP A 257 -3.62 32.88 45.06
CA ASP A 257 -4.74 33.62 45.66
C ASP A 257 -6.11 32.99 45.37
N LEU A 258 -6.23 32.16 44.32
CA LEU A 258 -7.44 31.39 44.02
C LEU A 258 -7.83 30.47 45.19
N LEU A 259 -6.86 29.90 45.93
CA LEU A 259 -7.08 29.07 47.13
C LEU A 259 -7.82 29.83 48.24
N LYS A 260 -7.57 31.14 48.38
CA LYS A 260 -8.17 32.02 49.38
C LYS A 260 -9.36 32.83 48.85
N SER A 261 -9.67 32.69 47.56
CA SER A 261 -10.76 33.39 46.89
C SER A 261 -12.15 32.82 47.23
N SER A 262 -13.19 33.52 46.77
CA SER A 262 -14.58 33.05 46.88
C SER A 262 -14.86 31.73 46.13
N VAL A 263 -13.99 31.29 45.22
CA VAL A 263 -14.13 30.00 44.50
C VAL A 263 -14.05 28.82 45.46
N PHE A 264 -13.30 28.94 46.56
CA PHE A 264 -13.13 27.90 47.57
C PHE A 264 -13.86 28.17 48.90
N ALA A 265 -14.68 29.23 48.98
CA ALA A 265 -15.31 29.69 50.22
C ALA A 265 -16.20 28.65 50.93
N GLU A 266 -16.83 27.73 50.19
CA GLU A 266 -17.62 26.65 50.79
C GLU A 266 -16.76 25.56 51.46
N CYS A 267 -15.48 25.46 51.08
CA CYS A 267 -14.54 24.48 51.62
C CYS A 267 -13.70 25.02 52.79
N HIS A 268 -13.41 26.32 52.84
CA HIS A 268 -12.62 26.95 53.92
C HIS A 268 -13.05 26.55 55.36
N PRO A 269 -14.34 26.36 55.69
CA PRO A 269 -14.76 25.93 57.04
C PRO A 269 -14.57 24.42 57.33
N LEU A 270 -14.12 23.63 56.35
CA LEU A 270 -13.98 22.17 56.42
C LEU A 270 -12.53 21.71 56.23
N VAL A 271 -11.76 22.45 55.43
CA VAL A 271 -10.33 22.22 55.17
C VAL A 271 -9.66 23.58 55.06
N SER A 272 -8.67 23.88 55.90
CA SER A 272 -7.94 25.15 55.81
C SER A 272 -7.12 25.23 54.52
N PRO A 273 -7.15 26.37 53.79
CA PRO A 273 -6.33 26.57 52.60
C PRO A 273 -4.87 26.93 52.95
N ASP A 274 -4.51 27.17 54.21
CA ASP A 274 -3.26 27.86 54.55
C ASP A 274 -1.99 27.06 54.23
N ASN A 275 -1.95 25.76 54.50
CA ASN A 275 -0.79 24.92 54.15
C ASN A 275 -0.63 24.77 52.63
N PHE A 276 -1.73 24.60 51.90
CA PHE A 276 -1.74 24.55 50.44
C PHE A 276 -1.34 25.90 49.81
N TYR A 277 -1.75 27.02 50.41
CA TYR A 277 -1.36 28.37 49.98
C TYR A 277 0.13 28.62 50.24
N ARG A 278 0.69 28.16 51.37
CA ARG A 278 2.13 28.24 51.66
C ARG A 278 2.95 27.45 50.66
N GLY A 279 2.55 26.22 50.32
CA GLY A 279 3.19 25.42 49.28
C GLY A 279 3.11 26.09 47.91
N CYS A 280 1.92 26.55 47.52
CA CYS A 280 1.71 27.23 46.24
C CYS A 280 2.59 28.47 46.08
N VAL A 281 2.64 29.34 47.10
CA VAL A 281 3.49 30.53 47.08
C VAL A 281 4.96 30.11 47.02
N TYR A 282 5.38 29.12 47.81
CA TYR A 282 6.75 28.59 47.75
C TYR A 282 7.13 28.18 46.32
N ASP A 283 6.28 27.39 45.65
CA ASP A 283 6.53 26.96 44.27
C ASP A 283 6.63 28.16 43.31
N SER A 284 5.76 29.16 43.47
CA SER A 284 5.76 30.38 42.65
C SER A 284 7.06 31.20 42.75
N CYS A 285 7.75 31.14 43.90
CA CYS A 285 9.02 31.85 44.13
C CYS A 285 10.28 31.05 43.72
N HIS A 286 10.19 29.71 43.63
CA HIS A 286 11.36 28.82 43.45
C HIS A 286 11.40 28.05 42.13
N VAL A 287 10.26 27.77 41.50
CA VAL A 287 10.17 26.97 40.26
C VAL A 287 9.85 27.87 39.08
N SER A 288 10.51 27.76 37.92
CA SER A 288 10.25 28.69 36.80
C SER A 288 8.91 28.43 36.10
N ASN A 289 8.49 27.18 35.94
CA ASN A 289 7.24 26.80 35.27
C ASN A 289 6.01 27.15 36.15
N PRO A 290 5.14 28.10 35.77
CA PRO A 290 3.98 28.49 36.57
C PRO A 290 2.91 27.38 36.69
N ALA A 291 2.94 26.35 35.84
CA ALA A 291 2.00 25.22 35.94
C ALA A 291 2.17 24.40 37.23
N VAL A 292 3.29 24.53 37.95
CA VAL A 292 3.49 23.89 39.27
C VAL A 292 2.46 24.36 40.30
N GLU A 293 1.99 25.62 40.23
CA GLU A 293 1.01 26.19 41.16
C GLU A 293 -0.34 25.46 41.10
N CYS A 294 -0.61 24.77 39.98
CA CYS A 294 -1.76 23.89 39.82
C CYS A 294 -1.73 22.66 40.75
N THR A 295 -0.57 22.24 41.25
CA THR A 295 -0.43 21.07 42.14
C THR A 295 -1.08 21.34 43.50
N SER A 296 -0.76 22.48 44.10
CA SER A 296 -1.35 22.95 45.36
C SER A 296 -2.86 23.15 45.24
N LEU A 297 -3.31 23.75 44.13
CA LEU A 297 -4.74 23.94 43.83
C LEU A 297 -5.50 22.62 43.64
N GLN A 298 -4.92 21.66 42.93
CA GLN A 298 -5.52 20.34 42.73
C GLN A 298 -5.59 19.55 44.03
N THR A 299 -4.53 19.57 44.84
CA THR A 299 -4.49 18.82 46.11
C THR A 299 -5.51 19.40 47.09
N TYR A 300 -5.62 20.74 47.18
CA TYR A 300 -6.67 21.37 47.97
C TYR A 300 -8.08 21.06 47.44
N ALA A 301 -8.30 21.08 46.13
CA ALA A 301 -9.58 20.69 45.53
C ALA A 301 -9.93 19.21 45.80
N ALA A 302 -8.94 18.32 45.84
CA ALA A 302 -9.13 16.92 46.20
C ALA A 302 -9.50 16.76 47.69
N ALA A 303 -8.86 17.50 48.60
CA ALA A 303 -9.23 17.53 50.01
C ALA A 303 -10.65 18.09 50.22
N CYS A 304 -11.03 19.15 49.51
CA CYS A 304 -12.40 19.67 49.47
C CYS A 304 -13.41 18.63 48.97
N ALA A 305 -13.07 17.88 47.91
CA ALA A 305 -13.91 16.81 47.39
C ALA A 305 -14.12 15.71 48.44
N GLN A 306 -13.08 15.28 49.18
CA GLN A 306 -13.24 14.32 50.28
C GLN A 306 -14.11 14.86 51.44
N ALA A 307 -14.09 16.19 51.67
CA ALA A 307 -14.99 16.86 52.60
C ALA A 307 -16.44 17.03 52.07
N GLY A 308 -16.72 16.60 50.83
CA GLY A 308 -18.03 16.65 50.17
C GLY A 308 -18.30 17.89 49.34
N ILE A 309 -17.30 18.75 49.10
CA ILE A 309 -17.44 20.03 48.39
C ILE A 309 -16.75 19.96 47.02
N CYS A 310 -17.55 20.01 45.95
CA CYS A 310 -17.09 19.72 44.58
C CYS A 310 -16.95 20.99 43.73
N ILE A 311 -15.72 21.47 43.58
CA ILE A 311 -15.42 22.83 43.08
C ILE A 311 -14.84 22.77 41.66
N ARG A 312 -15.46 23.45 40.69
CA ARG A 312 -14.97 23.55 39.30
C ARG A 312 -13.80 24.54 39.16
N TRP A 313 -12.79 24.42 40.01
CA TRP A 313 -11.69 25.37 40.15
C TRP A 313 -10.90 25.61 38.85
N ARG A 314 -10.70 24.58 38.02
CA ARG A 314 -10.02 24.70 36.71
C ARG A 314 -10.66 25.70 35.76
N ASN A 315 -11.98 25.95 35.88
CA ASN A 315 -12.66 26.95 35.06
C ASN A 315 -12.23 28.40 35.37
N HIS A 316 -11.52 28.62 36.48
CA HIS A 316 -11.06 29.93 36.95
C HIS A 316 -9.57 30.19 36.67
N THR A 317 -8.89 29.31 35.94
CA THR A 317 -7.47 29.42 35.58
C THR A 317 -7.26 29.00 34.13
N LYS A 318 -6.27 29.61 33.46
CA LYS A 318 -5.88 29.25 32.08
C LYS A 318 -4.73 28.25 32.02
N ILE A 319 -3.89 28.20 33.06
CA ILE A 319 -2.66 27.38 33.08
C ILE A 319 -2.89 25.97 33.63
N CYS A 320 -3.99 25.74 34.37
CA CYS A 320 -4.36 24.43 34.90
C CYS A 320 -5.51 23.75 34.15
N ALA A 321 -5.81 24.21 32.93
CA ALA A 321 -6.85 23.63 32.09
C ALA A 321 -6.49 22.18 31.72
N THR A 322 -7.49 21.29 31.75
CA THR A 322 -7.34 19.86 31.41
C THR A 322 -8.24 19.52 30.24
N ASP A 323 -7.62 19.07 29.15
CA ASP A 323 -8.35 18.56 27.99
C ASP A 323 -8.78 17.11 28.23
N CYS A 324 -10.10 16.87 28.22
CA CYS A 324 -10.65 15.51 28.20
C CYS A 324 -10.78 15.00 26.76
N PRO A 325 -10.78 13.67 26.54
CA PRO A 325 -11.17 13.07 25.26
C PRO A 325 -12.54 13.58 24.78
N SER A 326 -12.75 13.62 23.46
CA SER A 326 -13.93 14.25 22.85
C SER A 326 -15.28 13.62 23.22
N ASP A 327 -15.29 12.39 23.75
CA ASP A 327 -16.46 11.69 24.27
C ASP A 327 -16.69 11.89 25.79
N LYS A 328 -15.81 12.65 26.47
CA LYS A 328 -15.80 12.83 27.93
C LYS A 328 -15.85 14.29 28.34
N VAL A 329 -16.29 14.51 29.58
CA VAL A 329 -16.33 15.82 30.22
C VAL A 329 -15.53 15.81 31.51
N TYR A 330 -14.84 16.91 31.77
CA TYR A 330 -14.21 17.16 33.06
C TYR A 330 -15.28 17.29 34.16
N LYS A 331 -15.11 16.57 35.27
CA LYS A 331 -15.90 16.79 36.49
C LYS A 331 -14.94 16.93 37.69
N PRO A 332 -15.20 17.89 38.60
CA PRO A 332 -14.37 18.09 39.79
C PRO A 332 -14.54 16.95 40.80
N CYS A 333 -15.67 16.25 40.74
CA CYS A 333 -15.97 15.03 41.45
C CYS A 333 -16.70 14.08 40.51
N GLY A 334 -16.25 12.84 40.46
CA GLY A 334 -17.00 11.69 39.99
C GLY A 334 -16.54 10.44 40.76
N PRO A 335 -17.29 9.32 40.67
CA PRO A 335 -16.91 8.10 41.37
C PRO A 335 -15.62 7.52 40.77
N ALA A 336 -14.68 7.09 41.61
CA ALA A 336 -13.39 6.57 41.16
C ALA A 336 -13.51 5.26 40.36
N GLU A 337 -14.62 4.53 40.49
CA GLU A 337 -15.08 3.54 39.52
C GLU A 337 -16.33 4.08 38.83
N GLN A 338 -16.25 4.31 37.52
CA GLN A 338 -17.39 4.76 36.73
C GLN A 338 -18.35 3.60 36.45
N PRO A 339 -19.68 3.80 36.57
CA PRO A 339 -20.66 2.77 36.29
C PRO A 339 -20.65 2.39 34.79
N THR A 340 -20.98 1.13 34.52
CA THR A 340 -20.92 0.52 33.19
C THR A 340 -22.24 -0.15 32.77
N CYS A 341 -22.30 -0.73 31.58
CA CYS A 341 -23.43 -1.61 31.16
C CYS A 341 -23.35 -3.04 31.71
N GLU A 342 -22.26 -3.41 32.37
CA GLU A 342 -22.06 -4.74 32.96
C GLU A 342 -22.40 -4.76 34.46
N ASP A 343 -22.29 -3.61 35.15
CA ASP A 343 -22.54 -3.51 36.60
C ASP A 343 -24.03 -3.67 36.93
N ASN A 344 -24.33 -4.38 38.02
CA ASN A 344 -25.69 -4.53 38.52
C ASN A 344 -26.13 -3.25 39.26
N ALA A 345 -27.40 -2.84 39.11
CA ALA A 345 -27.92 -1.62 39.75
C ALA A 345 -27.94 -1.66 41.29
N ASP A 346 -27.85 -2.85 41.89
CA ASP A 346 -27.75 -3.08 43.35
C ASP A 346 -26.30 -3.20 43.85
N GLU A 347 -25.30 -3.15 42.97
CA GLU A 347 -23.90 -3.35 43.35
C GLU A 347 -23.27 -2.03 43.83
N SER A 348 -22.67 -2.07 45.02
CA SER A 348 -22.17 -0.88 45.72
C SER A 348 -21.08 -0.16 44.92
N THR A 349 -21.45 0.91 44.21
CA THR A 349 -20.50 1.88 43.62
C THR A 349 -19.49 2.35 44.67
N THR A 350 -18.22 2.47 44.29
CA THR A 350 -17.16 2.91 45.20
C THR A 350 -17.47 4.29 45.77
N LYS A 351 -17.37 4.44 47.10
CA LYS A 351 -17.68 5.70 47.79
C LYS A 351 -16.66 6.80 47.54
N PHE A 352 -15.44 6.43 47.13
CA PHE A 352 -14.37 7.38 46.89
C PHE A 352 -14.66 8.20 45.62
N ILE A 353 -14.74 9.52 45.79
CA ILE A 353 -14.89 10.48 44.70
C ILE A 353 -13.56 11.15 44.39
N THR A 354 -13.36 11.51 43.12
CA THR A 354 -12.12 12.12 42.65
C THR A 354 -12.37 12.97 41.40
N GLU A 355 -11.44 13.86 41.11
CA GLU A 355 -11.43 14.65 39.89
C GLU A 355 -11.00 13.78 38.68
N GLY A 356 -11.44 14.13 37.47
CA GLY A 356 -11.07 13.41 36.25
C GLY A 356 -11.98 13.65 35.05
N CYS A 357 -11.83 12.80 34.03
CA CYS A 357 -12.64 12.81 32.81
C CYS A 357 -13.68 11.69 32.85
N PHE A 358 -14.95 12.08 32.84
CA PHE A 358 -16.10 11.19 33.03
C PHE A 358 -17.03 11.22 31.83
N CYS A 359 -17.91 10.22 31.72
CA CYS A 359 -19.00 10.30 30.74
C CYS A 359 -19.92 11.52 31.01
N PRO A 360 -20.50 12.12 29.95
CA PRO A 360 -21.53 13.15 30.07
C PRO A 360 -22.70 12.72 30.96
N ASP A 361 -23.43 13.70 31.50
CA ASP A 361 -24.60 13.40 32.33
C ASP A 361 -25.69 12.70 31.49
N GLY A 362 -26.24 11.62 32.03
CA GLY A 362 -27.14 10.71 31.29
C GLY A 362 -26.43 9.57 30.55
N MET A 363 -25.09 9.59 30.44
CA MET A 363 -24.30 8.51 29.84
C MET A 363 -23.47 7.77 30.90
N LYS A 364 -23.11 6.53 30.59
CA LYS A 364 -22.21 5.68 31.39
C LYS A 364 -21.23 4.93 30.48
N LEU A 365 -20.22 4.26 31.05
CA LEU A 365 -19.31 3.47 30.21
C LEU A 365 -20.03 2.26 29.62
N PHE A 366 -19.67 1.84 28.41
CA PHE A 366 -20.13 0.57 27.87
C PHE A 366 -19.57 -0.57 28.72
N ASN A 367 -18.25 -0.66 28.83
CA ASN A 367 -17.57 -1.50 29.80
C ASN A 367 -16.22 -0.89 30.22
N LYS A 368 -15.57 -1.52 31.20
CA LYS A 368 -14.34 -1.04 31.84
C LYS A 368 -13.14 -0.98 30.87
N ASP A 369 -13.16 -1.80 29.82
CA ASP A 369 -12.07 -1.97 28.86
C ASP A 369 -12.14 -1.03 27.65
N SER A 370 -13.33 -0.84 27.08
CA SER A 370 -13.51 -0.03 25.86
C SER A 370 -13.37 1.46 26.11
N GLY A 371 -13.70 1.91 27.32
CA GLY A 371 -13.74 3.33 27.67
C GLY A 371 -14.83 4.13 26.95
N ILE A 372 -15.72 3.52 26.16
CA ILE A 372 -16.71 4.23 25.35
C ILE A 372 -17.89 4.69 26.23
N CYS A 373 -18.34 5.93 26.09
CA CYS A 373 -19.55 6.44 26.75
C CYS A 373 -20.82 6.16 25.93
N VAL A 374 -21.85 5.62 26.57
CA VAL A 374 -23.14 5.25 25.98
C VAL A 374 -24.32 5.72 26.85
N GLU A 375 -25.41 6.13 26.20
CA GLU A 375 -26.68 6.46 26.89
C GLU A 375 -27.46 5.20 27.27
N LYS A 376 -27.52 4.23 26.35
CA LYS A 376 -28.16 2.93 26.54
C LYS A 376 -27.17 1.79 26.34
N CYS A 377 -27.50 0.65 26.94
CA CYS A 377 -26.72 -0.57 26.82
C CYS A 377 -27.11 -1.40 25.60
N GLY A 378 -26.20 -2.25 25.18
CA GLY A 378 -26.37 -3.07 23.99
C GLY A 378 -25.10 -3.86 23.69
N CYS A 379 -24.63 -3.79 22.44
CA CYS A 379 -23.44 -4.49 21.97
C CYS A 379 -22.44 -3.49 21.37
N LEU A 380 -21.16 -3.88 21.25
CA LEU A 380 -20.25 -3.25 20.30
C LEU A 380 -20.25 -4.06 19.01
N ASP A 381 -20.35 -3.39 17.86
CA ASP A 381 -20.20 -4.02 16.56
C ASP A 381 -18.71 -4.28 16.20
N PRO A 382 -18.41 -4.97 15.10
CA PRO A 382 -17.03 -5.27 14.70
C PRO A 382 -16.15 -4.05 14.38
N GLU A 383 -16.72 -2.83 14.37
CA GLU A 383 -16.01 -1.56 14.17
C GLU A 383 -15.87 -0.78 15.50
N GLY A 384 -16.38 -1.34 16.61
CA GLY A 384 -16.36 -0.73 17.94
C GLY A 384 -17.49 0.26 18.19
N ILE A 385 -18.51 0.32 17.31
CA ILE A 385 -19.62 1.26 17.45
C ILE A 385 -20.68 0.62 18.37
N PRO A 386 -21.18 1.35 19.39
CA PRO A 386 -22.30 0.90 20.21
C PRO A 386 -23.59 0.74 19.40
N ARG A 387 -24.29 -0.37 19.62
CA ARG A 387 -25.58 -0.74 19.04
C ARG A 387 -26.58 -1.01 20.15
N GLU A 388 -27.82 -0.55 20.03
CA GLU A 388 -28.88 -0.88 21.00
C GLU A 388 -29.26 -2.37 20.92
N PHE A 389 -29.77 -2.94 22.02
CA PHE A 389 -30.32 -4.30 21.98
C PHE A 389 -31.45 -4.43 20.94
N ASP A 390 -31.45 -5.54 20.22
CA ASP A 390 -32.29 -5.83 19.04
C ASP A 390 -32.12 -4.87 17.84
N GLU A 391 -31.15 -3.94 17.86
CA GLU A 391 -30.81 -3.12 16.70
C GLU A 391 -30.34 -4.01 15.54
N ARG A 392 -30.95 -3.83 14.37
CA ARG A 392 -30.62 -4.50 13.12
C ARG A 392 -29.91 -3.55 12.18
N PHE A 393 -28.75 -3.95 11.68
CA PHE A 393 -27.92 -3.15 10.79
C PHE A 393 -27.21 -4.03 9.76
N GLU A 394 -26.80 -3.44 8.64
CA GLU A 394 -26.04 -4.13 7.60
C GLU A 394 -24.54 -3.81 7.75
N TYR A 395 -23.72 -4.86 7.80
CA TYR A 395 -22.25 -4.73 7.85
C TYR A 395 -21.61 -5.68 6.85
N LYS A 396 -20.83 -5.15 5.90
CA LYS A 396 -20.09 -5.93 4.88
C LYS A 396 -20.92 -7.04 4.22
N CYS A 397 -22.13 -6.71 3.77
CA CYS A 397 -23.07 -7.64 3.14
C CYS A 397 -23.58 -8.76 4.09
N GLN A 398 -23.65 -8.47 5.38
CA GLN A 398 -24.27 -9.31 6.39
C GLN A 398 -25.38 -8.53 7.11
N ASP A 399 -26.53 -9.17 7.29
CA ASP A 399 -27.60 -8.72 8.17
C ASP A 399 -27.18 -9.05 9.62
N CYS A 400 -26.87 -8.02 10.40
CA CYS A 400 -26.42 -8.13 11.79
C CYS A 400 -27.52 -7.71 12.76
N ILE A 401 -27.53 -8.31 13.95
CA ILE A 401 -28.36 -7.91 15.09
C ILE A 401 -27.52 -7.89 16.36
N CYS A 402 -27.69 -6.87 17.20
CA CYS A 402 -27.22 -6.91 18.59
C CYS A 402 -28.20 -7.74 19.42
N GLU A 403 -27.83 -8.95 19.80
CA GLU A 403 -28.74 -9.87 20.49
C GLU A 403 -28.68 -9.67 22.02
N GLU A 404 -29.83 -9.36 22.64
CA GLU A 404 -29.91 -9.10 24.10
C GLU A 404 -29.46 -10.29 24.94
N SER A 405 -29.82 -11.51 24.56
CA SER A 405 -29.52 -12.73 25.33
C SER A 405 -28.03 -13.06 25.44
N THR A 406 -27.24 -12.72 24.44
CA THR A 406 -25.78 -12.96 24.43
C THR A 406 -24.97 -11.68 24.66
N LYS A 407 -25.58 -10.50 24.54
CA LYS A 407 -24.93 -9.18 24.51
C LYS A 407 -23.85 -9.06 23.43
N THR A 408 -24.03 -9.76 22.31
CA THR A 408 -23.08 -9.78 21.19
C THR A 408 -23.77 -9.52 19.86
N VAL A 409 -23.00 -9.03 18.88
CA VAL A 409 -23.49 -8.88 17.51
C VAL A 409 -23.44 -10.22 16.78
N ILE A 410 -24.59 -10.66 16.27
CA ILE A 410 -24.72 -11.86 15.45
C ILE A 410 -25.02 -11.43 14.00
N CYS A 411 -24.09 -11.70 13.10
CA CYS A 411 -24.20 -11.41 11.67
C CYS A 411 -24.50 -12.67 10.85
N LYS A 412 -25.41 -12.56 9.89
CA LYS A 412 -25.74 -13.62 8.90
C LYS A 412 -25.58 -13.06 7.48
N PRO A 413 -25.13 -13.83 6.48
CA PRO A 413 -25.04 -13.34 5.10
C PRO A 413 -26.36 -12.73 4.63
N LYS A 414 -26.30 -11.54 4.03
CA LYS A 414 -27.47 -10.79 3.59
C LYS A 414 -28.32 -11.61 2.63
N THR A 415 -29.62 -11.69 2.88
CA THR A 415 -30.52 -12.48 2.01
C THR A 415 -30.93 -11.66 0.80
N CYS A 416 -30.21 -11.82 -0.32
CA CYS A 416 -30.57 -11.18 -1.58
C CYS A 416 -31.93 -11.69 -2.11
N PRO A 417 -32.81 -10.80 -2.61
CA PRO A 417 -33.99 -11.23 -3.36
C PRO A 417 -33.55 -11.98 -4.63
N ALA A 418 -34.37 -12.94 -5.08
CA ALA A 418 -34.10 -13.69 -6.30
C ALA A 418 -33.95 -12.73 -7.50
N PRO A 419 -32.78 -12.67 -8.16
CA PRO A 419 -32.57 -11.70 -9.23
C PRO A 419 -33.52 -11.95 -10.41
N PRO A 420 -34.10 -10.89 -11.00
CA PRO A 420 -35.01 -11.03 -12.13
C PRO A 420 -34.29 -11.71 -13.29
N THR A 421 -34.96 -12.67 -13.93
CA THR A 421 -34.41 -13.43 -15.06
C THR A 421 -34.18 -12.52 -16.27
N ALA A 422 -32.91 -12.31 -16.64
CA ALA A 422 -32.56 -11.61 -17.86
C ALA A 422 -32.81 -12.51 -19.08
N ASN A 423 -33.84 -12.20 -19.86
CA ASN A 423 -34.17 -12.92 -21.10
C ASN A 423 -33.27 -12.45 -22.25
N CYS A 424 -32.03 -12.92 -22.28
CA CYS A 424 -31.08 -12.66 -23.37
C CYS A 424 -31.43 -13.54 -24.59
N THR A 425 -32.47 -13.15 -25.32
CA THR A 425 -32.98 -13.90 -26.49
C THR A 425 -32.32 -13.52 -27.81
N ASP A 426 -31.62 -12.38 -27.87
CA ASP A 426 -30.97 -11.92 -29.09
C ASP A 426 -29.65 -12.68 -29.39
N PRO A 427 -29.33 -12.98 -30.66
CA PRO A 427 -28.13 -13.71 -31.04
C PRO A 427 -26.84 -13.07 -30.49
N GLY A 428 -25.95 -13.91 -29.95
CA GLY A 428 -24.67 -13.50 -29.38
C GLY A 428 -24.75 -12.93 -27.96
N PHE A 429 -25.94 -12.62 -27.42
CA PHE A 429 -26.05 -12.20 -26.02
C PHE A 429 -26.09 -13.39 -25.07
N VAL A 430 -25.36 -13.29 -23.96
CA VAL A 430 -25.31 -14.28 -22.89
C VAL A 430 -25.64 -13.64 -21.54
N VAL A 431 -26.30 -14.41 -20.68
CA VAL A 431 -26.56 -14.00 -19.29
C VAL A 431 -25.24 -14.05 -18.52
N VAL A 432 -24.84 -12.93 -17.93
CA VAL A 432 -23.72 -12.86 -16.97
C VAL A 432 -24.20 -12.30 -15.63
N ASN A 433 -23.50 -12.67 -14.56
CA ASN A 433 -23.70 -12.11 -13.23
C ASN A 433 -22.87 -10.82 -13.10
N GLN A 434 -23.54 -9.71 -12.77
CA GLN A 434 -22.90 -8.45 -12.43
C GLN A 434 -23.39 -7.99 -11.06
N THR A 435 -22.56 -7.26 -10.31
CA THR A 435 -22.99 -6.58 -9.08
C THR A 435 -24.19 -5.67 -9.37
N ASN A 436 -25.25 -5.77 -8.58
CA ASN A 436 -26.46 -4.97 -8.72
C ASN A 436 -26.14 -3.50 -8.37
N PRO A 437 -26.33 -2.52 -9.28
CA PRO A 437 -26.04 -1.11 -9.00
C PRO A 437 -26.87 -0.51 -7.86
N ALA A 438 -28.04 -1.08 -7.55
CA ALA A 438 -28.91 -0.63 -6.47
C ALA A 438 -28.61 -1.31 -5.12
N ASP A 439 -27.90 -2.44 -5.12
CA ASP A 439 -27.48 -3.16 -3.90
C ASP A 439 -26.14 -3.87 -4.18
N PRO A 440 -25.00 -3.24 -3.85
CA PRO A 440 -23.67 -3.78 -4.15
C PRO A 440 -23.37 -5.15 -3.52
N CYS A 441 -24.17 -5.59 -2.56
CA CYS A 441 -24.05 -6.90 -1.92
C CYS A 441 -24.73 -8.03 -2.70
N CYS A 442 -25.57 -7.70 -3.67
CA CYS A 442 -26.30 -8.65 -4.49
C CYS A 442 -25.84 -8.62 -5.94
N TYR A 443 -26.07 -9.72 -6.66
CA TYR A 443 -25.84 -9.78 -8.11
C TYR A 443 -27.18 -9.64 -8.85
N ALA A 444 -27.13 -9.02 -10.02
CA ALA A 444 -28.17 -9.00 -11.03
C ALA A 444 -27.71 -9.76 -12.27
N TYR A 445 -28.67 -10.25 -13.05
CA TYR A 445 -28.40 -10.81 -14.37
C TYR A 445 -28.47 -9.69 -15.42
N ILE A 446 -27.44 -9.60 -16.27
CA ILE A 446 -27.44 -8.71 -17.44
C ILE A 446 -27.09 -9.49 -18.71
N CYS A 447 -27.48 -8.94 -19.86
CA CYS A 447 -27.13 -9.50 -21.16
C CYS A 447 -25.84 -8.86 -21.68
N GLN A 448 -24.75 -9.64 -21.72
CA GLN A 448 -23.47 -9.21 -22.30
C GLN A 448 -23.29 -9.84 -23.68
N CYS A 449 -22.70 -9.09 -24.61
CA CYS A 449 -22.37 -9.58 -25.95
C CYS A 449 -21.14 -10.51 -25.91
N ASP A 450 -21.29 -11.74 -26.39
CA ASP A 450 -20.21 -12.70 -26.69
C ASP A 450 -20.24 -13.04 -28.19
N MET A 451 -19.35 -12.40 -28.96
CA MET A 451 -19.25 -12.58 -30.41
C MET A 451 -18.96 -14.03 -30.82
N ASN A 452 -18.42 -14.87 -29.94
CA ASN A 452 -18.14 -16.29 -30.24
C ASN A 452 -19.42 -17.14 -30.28
N ARG A 453 -20.55 -16.63 -29.78
CA ARG A 453 -21.86 -17.30 -29.85
C ARG A 453 -22.73 -16.83 -31.01
N CYS A 454 -22.20 -15.98 -31.89
CA CYS A 454 -22.89 -15.59 -33.10
C CYS A 454 -23.00 -16.76 -34.09
N PRO A 455 -24.17 -16.99 -34.72
CA PRO A 455 -24.32 -18.03 -35.74
C PRO A 455 -23.47 -17.70 -36.97
N GLY A 456 -22.71 -18.68 -37.46
CA GLY A 456 -21.86 -18.51 -38.65
C GLY A 456 -22.68 -18.42 -39.93
N ASN A 457 -22.75 -17.24 -40.55
CA ASN A 457 -23.46 -17.03 -41.80
C ASN A 457 -22.61 -17.35 -43.05
N SER A 458 -23.27 -17.88 -44.08
CA SER A 458 -22.63 -18.20 -45.37
C SER A 458 -22.37 -16.95 -46.21
N MET A 459 -21.12 -16.74 -46.62
CA MET A 459 -20.69 -15.59 -47.42
C MET A 459 -20.85 -15.84 -48.92
N ASN A 460 -21.95 -15.35 -49.52
CA ASN A 460 -22.09 -15.25 -50.99
C ASN A 460 -22.91 -14.02 -51.37
N CYS A 461 -22.27 -12.96 -51.88
CA CYS A 461 -22.96 -11.86 -52.57
C CYS A 461 -23.13 -12.18 -54.07
N PRO A 462 -24.17 -11.65 -54.74
CA PRO A 462 -24.31 -11.74 -56.19
C PRO A 462 -23.11 -11.12 -56.93
N VAL A 463 -22.83 -11.62 -58.14
CA VAL A 463 -21.79 -11.05 -59.01
C VAL A 463 -22.09 -9.57 -59.30
N GLY A 464 -21.07 -8.72 -59.23
CA GLY A 464 -21.20 -7.27 -59.25
C GLY A 464 -21.32 -6.62 -57.87
N TYR A 465 -21.47 -7.38 -56.78
CA TYR A 465 -21.58 -6.83 -55.42
C TYR A 465 -20.42 -7.32 -54.53
N LYS A 466 -20.07 -6.55 -53.51
CA LYS A 466 -19.08 -6.90 -52.46
C LYS A 466 -19.79 -7.05 -51.11
N PRO A 467 -19.39 -8.02 -50.26
CA PRO A 467 -19.88 -8.08 -48.89
C PRO A 467 -19.30 -6.93 -48.07
N VAL A 468 -20.15 -6.29 -47.28
CA VAL A 468 -19.80 -5.34 -46.23
C VAL A 468 -20.36 -5.88 -44.92
N ILE A 469 -19.55 -5.78 -43.86
CA ILE A 469 -19.88 -6.28 -42.53
C ILE A 469 -20.12 -5.08 -41.62
N SER A 470 -21.26 -5.04 -40.95
CA SER A 470 -21.62 -3.98 -40.01
C SER A 470 -22.35 -4.59 -38.82
N VAL A 471 -22.06 -4.12 -37.60
CA VAL A 471 -22.86 -4.45 -36.41
C VAL A 471 -23.92 -3.36 -36.26
N PRO A 472 -25.23 -3.67 -36.37
CA PRO A 472 -26.28 -2.68 -36.16
C PRO A 472 -26.31 -2.18 -34.70
N GLU A 473 -26.71 -0.93 -34.51
CA GLU A 473 -26.83 -0.33 -33.19
C GLU A 473 -27.80 -1.14 -32.32
N GLY A 474 -27.36 -1.51 -31.10
CA GLY A 474 -28.11 -2.36 -30.18
C GLY A 474 -28.00 -3.88 -30.40
N LYS A 475 -27.30 -4.36 -31.43
CA LYS A 475 -27.08 -5.81 -31.67
C LYS A 475 -25.65 -6.25 -31.32
N CYS A 476 -25.49 -7.52 -30.96
CA CYS A 476 -24.19 -8.14 -30.70
C CYS A 476 -23.53 -8.72 -31.97
N CYS A 477 -24.31 -9.41 -32.80
CA CYS A 477 -23.78 -10.10 -33.98
C CYS A 477 -23.67 -9.20 -35.22
N PRO A 478 -22.62 -9.39 -36.05
CA PRO A 478 -22.48 -8.69 -37.31
C PRO A 478 -23.53 -9.13 -38.33
N GLU A 479 -24.08 -8.17 -39.07
CA GLU A 479 -24.91 -8.39 -40.24
C GLU A 479 -24.12 -8.13 -41.52
N HIS A 480 -24.47 -8.86 -42.59
CA HIS A 480 -23.84 -8.76 -43.89
C HIS A 480 -24.78 -8.07 -44.88
N THR A 481 -24.28 -7.02 -45.52
CA THR A 481 -24.97 -6.34 -46.64
C THR A 481 -24.11 -6.43 -47.90
N CYS A 482 -24.75 -6.49 -49.07
CA CYS A 482 -24.05 -6.55 -50.35
C CYS A 482 -24.12 -5.19 -51.05
N GLU A 483 -23.00 -4.47 -51.15
CA GLU A 483 -22.91 -3.17 -51.83
C GLU A 483 -22.52 -3.35 -53.32
N PRO A 484 -23.08 -2.56 -54.25
CA PRO A 484 -22.72 -2.62 -55.66
C PRO A 484 -21.28 -2.17 -55.90
N LYS A 485 -20.53 -2.91 -56.71
CA LYS A 485 -19.22 -2.55 -57.25
C LYS A 485 -19.38 -1.59 -58.44
N ARG A 486 -18.31 -0.85 -58.75
CA ARG A 486 -18.23 0.07 -59.91
C ARG A 486 -17.87 -0.68 -61.20
N VAL A 487 -18.74 -1.62 -61.61
CA VAL A 487 -18.59 -2.47 -62.80
C VAL A 487 -19.93 -2.64 -63.51
N CYS A 488 -19.90 -3.01 -64.80
CA CYS A 488 -21.09 -3.55 -65.48
C CYS A 488 -21.17 -5.06 -65.25
N VAL A 489 -22.38 -5.63 -65.21
CA VAL A 489 -22.57 -7.08 -65.16
C VAL A 489 -23.38 -7.55 -66.36
N HIS A 490 -22.87 -8.53 -67.09
CA HIS A 490 -23.58 -9.21 -68.17
C HIS A 490 -23.33 -10.71 -68.07
N LYS A 491 -24.40 -11.52 -68.14
CA LYS A 491 -24.33 -13.01 -68.05
C LYS A 491 -23.45 -13.52 -66.88
N ASN A 492 -23.58 -12.91 -65.69
CA ASN A 492 -22.79 -13.20 -64.48
C ASN A 492 -21.26 -13.01 -64.63
N VAL A 493 -20.81 -12.11 -65.50
CA VAL A 493 -19.41 -11.68 -65.61
C VAL A 493 -19.31 -10.18 -65.31
N GLU A 494 -18.28 -9.79 -64.53
CA GLU A 494 -17.97 -8.39 -64.21
C GLU A 494 -17.10 -7.77 -65.31
N TYR A 495 -17.53 -6.64 -65.87
CA TYR A 495 -16.82 -5.87 -66.89
C TYR A 495 -16.38 -4.52 -66.31
N GLN A 496 -15.09 -4.20 -66.45
CA GLN A 496 -14.54 -2.91 -66.05
C GLN A 496 -15.01 -1.79 -67.00
N PRO A 497 -15.10 -0.52 -66.54
CA PRO A 497 -15.45 0.60 -67.41
C PRO A 497 -14.54 0.69 -68.63
N GLY A 498 -15.12 1.01 -69.79
CA GLY A 498 -14.45 1.03 -71.09
C GLY A 498 -14.28 -0.35 -71.75
N SER A 499 -14.58 -1.46 -71.06
CA SER A 499 -14.48 -2.81 -71.65
C SER A 499 -15.64 -3.09 -72.61
N SER A 500 -15.36 -3.74 -73.75
CA SER A 500 -16.38 -4.25 -74.67
C SER A 500 -17.16 -5.43 -74.05
N VAL A 501 -18.48 -5.47 -74.26
CA VAL A 501 -19.39 -6.48 -73.69
C VAL A 501 -20.13 -7.22 -74.83
N PRO A 502 -20.08 -8.56 -74.91
CA PRO A 502 -20.71 -9.32 -75.99
C PRO A 502 -22.23 -9.51 -75.75
N VAL A 503 -23.03 -8.54 -76.19
CA VAL A 503 -24.50 -8.53 -76.03
C VAL A 503 -25.22 -9.14 -77.24
N THR A 504 -24.99 -8.60 -78.45
CA THR A 504 -25.74 -8.93 -79.69
C THR A 504 -24.84 -8.86 -80.93
N ALA A 505 -25.23 -9.54 -82.02
CA ALA A 505 -24.50 -9.47 -83.29
C ALA A 505 -24.75 -8.13 -84.02
N CYS A 506 -23.71 -7.62 -84.70
CA CYS A 506 -23.66 -6.33 -85.42
C CYS A 506 -23.88 -5.06 -84.56
N GLN A 507 -23.64 -5.14 -83.24
CA GLN A 507 -23.56 -3.98 -82.34
C GLN A 507 -22.30 -4.04 -81.47
N ASP A 508 -21.56 -2.94 -81.42
CA ASP A 508 -20.45 -2.75 -80.46
C ASP A 508 -21.00 -2.17 -79.16
N CYS A 509 -20.94 -2.95 -78.09
CA CYS A 509 -21.39 -2.56 -76.76
C CYS A 509 -20.20 -2.38 -75.81
N THR A 510 -20.19 -1.30 -75.02
CA THR A 510 -19.15 -1.03 -74.01
C THR A 510 -19.75 -0.76 -72.63
N CYS A 511 -18.99 -1.10 -71.59
CA CYS A 511 -19.32 -0.73 -70.22
C CYS A 511 -19.06 0.77 -70.00
N SER A 512 -20.10 1.55 -69.76
CA SER A 512 -20.00 2.99 -69.51
C SER A 512 -19.68 3.30 -68.04
N ASN A 513 -19.45 4.58 -67.72
CA ASN A 513 -19.35 5.07 -66.34
C ASN A 513 -20.71 5.51 -65.75
N GLU A 514 -21.82 5.34 -66.48
CA GLU A 514 -23.14 5.72 -66.00
C GLU A 514 -23.69 4.67 -65.02
N VAL A 515 -24.23 5.12 -63.89
CA VAL A 515 -24.88 4.22 -62.92
C VAL A 515 -26.31 3.90 -63.36
N ASP A 516 -26.69 2.63 -63.36
CA ASP A 516 -28.08 2.20 -63.43
C ASP A 516 -28.79 2.47 -62.09
N PRO A 517 -29.81 3.35 -62.05
CA PRO A 517 -30.51 3.69 -60.81
C PRO A 517 -31.31 2.53 -60.19
N LYS A 518 -31.48 1.39 -60.89
CA LYS A 518 -32.15 0.20 -60.32
C LYS A 518 -31.20 -0.78 -59.63
N SER A 519 -29.99 -0.96 -60.13
CA SER A 519 -29.02 -1.93 -59.59
C SER A 519 -27.85 -1.28 -58.82
N GLY A 520 -27.57 0.00 -59.06
CA GLY A 520 -26.39 0.70 -58.54
C GLY A 520 -25.07 0.33 -59.25
N LEU A 521 -25.12 -0.58 -60.23
CA LEU A 521 -24.01 -0.99 -61.09
C LEU A 521 -23.87 -0.04 -62.29
N PHE A 522 -22.84 -0.22 -63.12
CA PHE A 522 -22.67 0.56 -64.34
C PHE A 522 -23.48 0.01 -65.53
N LYS A 523 -23.91 0.91 -66.43
CA LYS A 523 -24.69 0.61 -67.64
C LYS A 523 -23.83 0.21 -68.83
N ILE A 524 -24.39 -0.63 -69.69
CA ILE A 524 -23.82 -1.03 -70.98
C ILE A 524 -24.47 -0.21 -72.10
N VAL A 525 -23.68 0.36 -73.01
CA VAL A 525 -24.13 1.24 -74.10
C VAL A 525 -23.67 0.66 -75.44
N CYS A 526 -24.54 0.62 -76.45
CA CYS A 526 -24.31 -0.07 -77.73
C CYS A 526 -24.50 0.83 -78.97
N VAL A 527 -23.68 0.62 -80.01
CA VAL A 527 -23.74 1.32 -81.32
C VAL A 527 -23.69 0.34 -82.49
N PHE A 528 -24.17 0.74 -83.68
CA PHE A 528 -24.30 -0.12 -84.87
C PHE A 528 -23.08 -0.03 -85.81
N GLN A 529 -22.69 -1.15 -86.43
CA GLN A 529 -21.46 -1.29 -87.24
C GLN A 529 -21.64 -0.88 -88.72
N GLN A 530 -20.58 -0.36 -89.36
CA GLN A 530 -20.53 -0.02 -90.80
C GLN A 530 -19.52 -0.89 -91.58
N CYS A 531 -19.84 -1.26 -92.82
CA CYS A 531 -19.01 -2.14 -93.68
C CYS A 531 -18.06 -1.38 -94.64
N LYS A 532 -17.01 -2.05 -95.12
CA LYS A 532 -15.99 -1.51 -96.04
C LYS A 532 -15.70 -2.49 -97.18
N GLU A 533 -16.03 -2.12 -98.42
CA GLU A 533 -16.02 -2.99 -99.60
C GLU A 533 -14.68 -3.02 -100.39
N THR A 534 -13.68 -2.26 -99.96
CA THR A 534 -12.37 -2.15 -100.64
C THR A 534 -11.30 -3.02 -99.98
N CYS A 535 -10.83 -4.04 -100.70
CA CYS A 535 -9.75 -4.94 -100.27
C CYS A 535 -8.34 -4.41 -100.60
N GLU A 536 -7.34 -4.90 -99.87
CA GLU A 536 -5.93 -4.52 -100.04
C GLU A 536 -5.24 -5.30 -101.16
N PRO A 537 -4.15 -4.78 -101.77
CA PRO A 537 -3.45 -5.44 -102.86
C PRO A 537 -3.00 -6.88 -102.50
N GLY A 538 -3.37 -7.86 -103.32
CA GLY A 538 -3.15 -9.29 -103.05
C GLY A 538 -4.36 -10.05 -102.47
N TYR A 539 -5.45 -9.32 -102.18
CA TYR A 539 -6.75 -9.84 -101.73
C TYR A 539 -7.88 -9.39 -102.67
N GLU A 540 -8.95 -10.18 -102.75
CA GLU A 540 -10.09 -9.97 -103.66
C GLU A 540 -11.41 -10.11 -102.89
N TYR A 541 -12.39 -9.21 -103.10
CA TYR A 541 -13.66 -9.19 -102.34
C TYR A 541 -14.62 -10.29 -102.82
N VAL A 542 -15.20 -11.04 -101.88
CA VAL A 542 -16.18 -12.09 -102.15
C VAL A 542 -17.37 -11.92 -101.20
N GLU A 543 -18.57 -11.82 -101.75
CA GLU A 543 -19.81 -11.74 -100.98
C GLU A 543 -20.22 -13.12 -100.44
N THR A 544 -20.88 -13.13 -99.27
CA THR A 544 -21.32 -14.35 -98.57
C THR A 544 -22.77 -14.23 -98.10
N ASN A 545 -23.47 -15.36 -98.01
CA ASN A 545 -24.93 -15.46 -97.83
C ASN A 545 -25.51 -14.71 -96.61
N ASP A 546 -26.81 -14.42 -96.70
CA ASP A 546 -27.76 -13.61 -95.87
C ASP A 546 -27.65 -13.51 -94.33
N TYR A 547 -26.63 -14.09 -93.67
CA TYR A 547 -26.43 -14.04 -92.22
C TYR A 547 -25.15 -13.28 -91.77
N ASP A 548 -24.21 -12.98 -92.68
CA ASP A 548 -23.02 -12.17 -92.37
C ASP A 548 -23.30 -10.67 -92.68
N CYS A 549 -23.06 -9.77 -91.72
CA CYS A 549 -23.34 -8.33 -91.90
C CYS A 549 -22.49 -7.63 -92.98
N CYS A 550 -21.34 -8.19 -93.38
CA CYS A 550 -20.48 -7.67 -94.46
C CYS A 550 -19.80 -8.85 -95.22
N GLY A 551 -19.46 -8.67 -96.50
CA GLY A 551 -18.67 -9.65 -97.28
C GLY A 551 -17.19 -9.72 -96.89
N LYS A 552 -16.42 -10.64 -97.50
CA LYS A 552 -15.08 -11.04 -97.04
C LYS A 552 -14.02 -10.96 -98.15
N CYS A 553 -12.91 -10.28 -97.88
CA CYS A 553 -11.72 -10.28 -98.74
C CYS A 553 -10.93 -11.59 -98.60
N VAL A 554 -10.63 -12.28 -99.71
CA VAL A 554 -9.91 -13.55 -99.74
C VAL A 554 -8.52 -13.39 -100.38
N GLN A 555 -7.49 -13.91 -99.73
CA GLN A 555 -6.09 -13.76 -100.16
C GLN A 555 -5.75 -14.64 -101.37
N LYS A 556 -4.97 -14.11 -102.32
CA LYS A 556 -4.46 -14.88 -103.49
C LYS A 556 -2.93 -14.94 -103.59
N GLN A 557 -2.19 -14.02 -102.96
CA GLN A 557 -0.72 -13.95 -103.05
C GLN A 557 -0.05 -13.64 -101.69
N CYS A 558 1.19 -14.11 -101.51
CA CYS A 558 2.07 -13.65 -100.42
C CYS A 558 2.54 -12.22 -100.74
N VAL A 559 2.21 -11.28 -99.86
CA VAL A 559 2.59 -9.87 -99.96
C VAL A 559 3.66 -9.56 -98.92
N LEU A 560 4.80 -9.03 -99.34
CA LEU A 560 5.90 -8.64 -98.48
C LEU A 560 6.25 -7.17 -98.74
N ASN A 561 6.28 -6.33 -97.70
CA ASN A 561 6.62 -4.91 -97.82
C ASN A 561 7.95 -4.65 -97.11
N LEU A 562 8.95 -4.14 -97.84
CA LEU A 562 10.27 -3.79 -97.31
C LEU A 562 10.57 -2.33 -97.65
N ASP A 563 10.80 -1.53 -96.62
CA ASP A 563 11.07 -0.08 -96.70
C ASP A 563 10.15 0.70 -97.65
N GLY A 564 8.86 0.36 -97.62
CA GLY A 564 7.81 1.01 -98.42
C GLY A 564 7.64 0.46 -99.83
N THR A 565 8.45 -0.52 -100.25
CA THR A 565 8.33 -1.19 -101.55
C THR A 565 7.61 -2.53 -101.41
N MET A 566 6.51 -2.69 -102.14
CA MET A 566 5.65 -3.88 -102.11
C MET A 566 6.15 -4.95 -103.09
N HIS A 567 6.46 -6.14 -102.57
CA HIS A 567 6.94 -7.30 -103.31
C HIS A 567 5.94 -8.46 -103.24
N LEU A 568 5.64 -9.07 -104.39
CA LEU A 568 4.73 -10.20 -104.51
C LEU A 568 5.53 -11.50 -104.73
N LEU A 569 5.41 -12.46 -103.82
CA LEU A 569 6.23 -13.68 -103.80
C LEU A 569 5.42 -14.92 -104.23
N ASN A 570 5.93 -15.66 -105.22
CA ASN A 570 5.29 -16.87 -105.76
C ASN A 570 6.12 -18.18 -105.59
N VAL A 571 7.38 -18.14 -105.11
CA VAL A 571 8.28 -19.33 -104.99
C VAL A 571 9.14 -19.26 -103.71
N LYS A 572 9.76 -20.39 -103.31
CA LYS A 572 10.00 -20.81 -101.92
C LYS A 572 10.90 -19.98 -100.99
N THR A 573 12.04 -19.40 -101.39
CA THR A 573 12.90 -18.61 -100.47
C THR A 573 13.67 -17.50 -101.18
N TRP A 574 13.81 -16.33 -100.54
CA TRP A 574 14.52 -15.15 -101.06
C TRP A 574 15.19 -14.37 -99.92
N SER A 575 16.30 -13.66 -100.19
CA SER A 575 16.96 -12.77 -99.22
C SER A 575 17.54 -11.52 -99.91
N PRO A 576 17.59 -10.35 -99.23
CA PRO A 576 18.12 -9.12 -99.82
C PRO A 576 19.65 -9.21 -100.07
N PRO A 577 20.19 -8.60 -101.14
CA PRO A 577 21.65 -8.56 -101.38
C PRO A 577 22.43 -7.78 -100.31
N GLU A 578 21.77 -6.84 -99.61
CA GLU A 578 22.39 -5.90 -98.69
C GLU A 578 22.30 -6.32 -97.20
N ASN A 579 21.47 -7.31 -96.88
CA ASN A 579 21.34 -7.87 -95.53
C ASN A 579 21.32 -9.40 -95.56
N LEU A 580 22.51 -10.00 -95.39
CA LEU A 580 22.71 -11.46 -95.40
C LEU A 580 22.22 -12.17 -94.11
N CYS A 581 21.73 -11.42 -93.11
CA CYS A 581 21.21 -11.98 -91.86
C CYS A 581 19.72 -12.35 -91.92
N GLU A 582 19.03 -12.05 -93.03
CA GLU A 582 17.57 -12.07 -93.11
C GLU A 582 17.06 -12.79 -94.38
N HIS A 583 16.18 -13.77 -94.19
CA HIS A 583 15.62 -14.60 -95.25
C HIS A 583 14.09 -14.66 -95.17
N TYR A 584 13.42 -14.66 -96.32
CA TYR A 584 11.96 -14.64 -96.46
C TYR A 584 11.45 -15.87 -97.23
N THR A 585 10.49 -16.61 -96.65
CA THR A 585 9.96 -17.88 -97.18
C THR A 585 8.42 -17.84 -97.22
N CYS A 586 7.81 -17.91 -98.40
CA CYS A 586 6.34 -17.97 -98.54
C CYS A 586 5.83 -19.41 -98.32
N MET A 587 4.98 -19.61 -97.32
CA MET A 587 4.35 -20.90 -96.99
C MET A 587 2.82 -20.79 -97.01
N ARG A 588 2.16 -21.82 -97.55
CA ARG A 588 0.70 -21.99 -97.48
C ARG A 588 0.34 -22.82 -96.25
N SER A 589 -0.58 -22.31 -95.43
CA SER A 589 -1.16 -23.05 -94.30
C SER A 589 -2.68 -22.86 -94.33
N GLY A 590 -3.41 -23.88 -94.76
CA GLY A 590 -4.83 -23.73 -95.13
C GLY A 590 -5.01 -22.75 -96.30
N ASP A 591 -6.00 -21.86 -96.19
CA ASP A 591 -6.35 -20.88 -97.22
C ASP A 591 -5.49 -19.59 -97.18
N THR A 592 -4.66 -19.41 -96.14
CA THR A 592 -3.76 -18.25 -96.01
C THR A 592 -2.37 -18.50 -96.60
N LEU A 593 -1.81 -17.44 -97.17
CA LEU A 593 -0.48 -17.41 -97.81
C LEU A 593 0.42 -16.44 -97.04
N THR A 594 1.32 -16.96 -96.23
CA THR A 594 2.13 -16.16 -95.31
C THR A 594 3.60 -16.19 -95.71
N ALA A 595 4.20 -15.02 -95.88
CA ALA A 595 5.66 -14.89 -95.98
C ALA A 595 6.27 -14.84 -94.57
N LEU A 596 7.03 -15.86 -94.19
CA LEU A 596 7.79 -15.88 -92.95
C LEU A 596 9.14 -15.19 -93.16
N SER A 597 9.44 -14.18 -92.33
CA SER A 597 10.81 -13.69 -92.12
C SER A 597 11.53 -14.57 -91.10
N SER A 598 12.80 -14.86 -91.36
CA SER A 598 13.74 -15.40 -90.37
C SER A 598 14.99 -14.52 -90.32
N HIS A 599 15.21 -13.91 -89.15
CA HIS A 599 16.29 -12.96 -88.86
C HIS A 599 17.28 -13.56 -87.85
N ILE A 600 18.58 -13.49 -88.14
CA ILE A 600 19.65 -13.93 -87.21
C ILE A 600 19.92 -12.83 -86.17
N ILE A 601 19.49 -13.02 -84.93
CA ILE A 601 19.63 -12.01 -83.86
C ILE A 601 21.03 -12.07 -83.22
N CYS A 602 21.75 -10.93 -83.25
CA CYS A 602 23.03 -10.74 -82.55
C CYS A 602 22.83 -10.15 -81.14
N PRO A 603 23.66 -10.51 -80.13
CA PRO A 603 23.68 -9.82 -78.84
C PRO A 603 24.14 -8.36 -78.92
N VAL A 604 23.77 -7.56 -77.91
CA VAL A 604 24.13 -6.13 -77.81
C VAL A 604 25.65 -5.96 -77.63
N PHE A 605 26.24 -5.01 -78.38
CA PHE A 605 27.69 -4.84 -78.50
C PHE A 605 28.10 -3.37 -78.26
N GLN A 606 29.03 -3.12 -77.32
CA GLN A 606 29.51 -1.77 -76.98
C GLN A 606 31.04 -1.64 -77.08
N GLU A 607 31.51 -0.90 -78.08
CA GLU A 607 32.96 -0.77 -78.38
C GLU A 607 33.77 -0.12 -77.24
N SER A 608 33.16 0.72 -76.41
CA SER A 608 33.82 1.39 -75.27
C SER A 608 34.14 0.47 -74.09
N ASN A 609 33.45 -0.68 -74.00
CA ASN A 609 33.74 -1.69 -72.98
C ASN A 609 34.86 -2.64 -73.43
N CYS A 610 35.14 -2.70 -74.74
CA CYS A 610 36.11 -3.59 -75.36
C CYS A 610 37.57 -3.17 -75.12
N GLN A 611 38.48 -4.13 -74.95
CA GLN A 611 39.91 -3.85 -75.11
C GLN A 611 40.24 -3.40 -76.56
N PRO A 612 41.01 -2.32 -76.75
CA PRO A 612 41.31 -1.78 -78.09
C PRO A 612 41.91 -2.82 -79.04
N GLY A 613 41.36 -2.90 -80.26
CA GLY A 613 41.85 -3.79 -81.32
C GLY A 613 41.35 -5.23 -81.30
N THR A 614 40.47 -5.61 -80.36
CA THR A 614 40.00 -7.00 -80.19
C THR A 614 38.68 -7.35 -80.91
N ILE A 615 38.19 -6.50 -81.81
CA ILE A 615 36.87 -6.63 -82.45
C ILE A 615 36.95 -7.48 -83.73
N GLN A 616 36.13 -8.53 -83.84
CA GLN A 616 36.03 -9.38 -85.05
C GLN A 616 34.57 -9.72 -85.40
N THR A 617 34.33 -10.11 -86.67
CA THR A 617 33.02 -10.52 -87.20
C THR A 617 32.95 -12.03 -87.37
N ALA A 618 31.83 -12.66 -86.97
CA ALA A 618 31.62 -14.10 -87.05
C ALA A 618 31.50 -14.63 -88.49
N ALA A 619 31.81 -15.92 -88.70
CA ALA A 619 31.95 -16.56 -90.02
C ALA A 619 30.67 -16.65 -90.87
N ASN A 620 29.50 -16.33 -90.30
CA ASN A 620 28.22 -16.18 -91.01
C ASN A 620 27.97 -14.73 -91.49
N GLY A 621 28.95 -13.84 -91.38
CA GLY A 621 28.89 -12.47 -91.88
C GLY A 621 28.05 -11.48 -91.07
N CYS A 622 27.42 -11.92 -89.97
CA CYS A 622 26.33 -11.18 -89.34
C CYS A 622 26.69 -10.43 -88.03
N CYS A 623 27.42 -11.05 -87.09
CA CYS A 623 27.59 -10.50 -85.72
C CYS A 623 29.05 -10.15 -85.37
N LYS A 624 29.26 -9.15 -84.50
CA LYS A 624 30.58 -8.71 -83.96
C LYS A 624 30.81 -9.14 -82.50
N THR A 625 32.06 -9.35 -82.09
CA THR A 625 32.47 -9.75 -80.70
C THR A 625 33.78 -9.09 -80.23
N CYS A 626 33.98 -8.96 -78.89
CA CYS A 626 35.16 -8.37 -78.23
C CYS A 626 35.30 -8.83 -76.75
N VAL A 627 36.27 -8.28 -75.98
CA VAL A 627 36.54 -8.61 -74.55
C VAL A 627 36.32 -7.41 -73.62
N GLU A 628 35.48 -7.53 -72.58
CA GLU A 628 35.06 -6.44 -71.66
C GLU A 628 35.85 -6.33 -70.33
N ILE A 629 35.65 -5.23 -69.58
CA ILE A 629 36.67 -4.72 -68.63
C ILE A 629 36.44 -4.92 -67.10
N ASN A 630 35.21 -4.85 -66.53
CA ASN A 630 35.07 -4.84 -65.05
C ASN A 630 33.69 -5.19 -64.42
N LYS A 631 33.73 -5.84 -63.24
CA LYS A 631 32.76 -5.86 -62.11
C LYS A 631 33.56 -6.22 -60.84
N ALA A 632 33.36 -5.55 -59.69
CA ALA A 632 34.27 -5.65 -58.52
C ALA A 632 33.69 -6.34 -57.25
N CYS A 633 34.57 -6.63 -56.28
CA CYS A 633 34.36 -7.39 -55.03
C CYS A 633 34.04 -6.50 -53.80
N LYS A 634 33.17 -6.96 -52.89
CA LYS A 634 32.72 -6.22 -51.67
C LYS A 634 32.40 -7.14 -50.47
N LEU A 635 32.25 -6.55 -49.28
CA LEU A 635 31.85 -7.21 -48.01
C LEU A 635 30.33 -7.11 -47.76
N VAL A 636 29.73 -8.15 -47.18
CA VAL A 636 28.31 -8.24 -46.78
C VAL A 636 28.20 -8.95 -45.42
N SER A 637 27.24 -8.62 -44.54
CA SER A 637 27.06 -9.30 -43.24
C SER A 637 25.66 -9.86 -42.99
N MET A 638 25.59 -10.94 -42.20
CA MET A 638 24.37 -11.67 -41.84
C MET A 638 24.41 -12.06 -40.36
N LYS A 639 23.26 -12.12 -39.68
CA LYS A 639 23.12 -12.63 -38.30
C LYS A 639 22.41 -13.98 -38.29
N THR A 640 22.89 -14.93 -37.50
CA THR A 640 22.30 -16.28 -37.39
C THR A 640 22.75 -16.98 -36.10
N ARG A 641 22.05 -18.04 -35.67
CA ARG A 641 22.50 -18.88 -34.55
C ARG A 641 23.48 -19.93 -35.06
N VAL A 642 24.62 -20.07 -34.37
CA VAL A 642 25.66 -21.02 -34.76
C VAL A 642 25.29 -22.41 -34.23
N PHE A 643 25.40 -23.43 -35.08
CA PHE A 643 25.08 -24.82 -34.75
C PHE A 643 26.23 -25.74 -35.14
N HIS A 644 26.74 -26.54 -34.20
CA HIS A 644 27.84 -27.46 -34.45
C HIS A 644 27.70 -28.73 -33.60
N HIS A 645 27.85 -29.91 -34.21
CA HIS A 645 27.76 -31.24 -33.58
C HIS A 645 26.56 -31.48 -32.63
N GLY A 646 25.41 -30.84 -32.88
CA GLY A 646 24.20 -31.00 -32.06
C GLY A 646 24.03 -29.94 -30.96
N CYS A 647 24.94 -28.97 -30.87
CA CYS A 647 24.94 -27.89 -29.89
C CYS A 647 24.71 -26.54 -30.58
N GLN A 648 24.04 -25.60 -29.91
CA GLN A 648 23.61 -24.33 -30.51
C GLN A 648 23.97 -23.11 -29.65
N SER A 649 24.29 -21.97 -30.28
CA SER A 649 24.43 -20.70 -29.57
C SER A 649 23.07 -20.21 -29.04
N GLU A 650 23.04 -19.77 -27.78
CA GLU A 650 21.83 -19.29 -27.11
C GLU A 650 21.24 -18.03 -27.76
N HIS A 651 22.10 -17.22 -28.37
CA HIS A 651 21.76 -16.00 -29.11
C HIS A 651 22.29 -16.04 -30.56
N GLU A 652 21.79 -15.15 -31.40
CA GLU A 652 22.28 -14.95 -32.77
C GLU A 652 23.59 -14.17 -32.79
N VAL A 653 24.48 -14.56 -33.69
CA VAL A 653 25.84 -14.03 -33.83
C VAL A 653 26.02 -13.50 -35.26
N GLU A 654 26.80 -12.44 -35.41
CA GLU A 654 27.06 -11.81 -36.71
C GLU A 654 28.23 -12.46 -37.45
N ILE A 655 28.04 -12.77 -38.74
CA ILE A 655 28.96 -13.50 -39.60
C ILE A 655 29.03 -12.79 -40.97
N PRO A 656 30.09 -12.02 -41.25
CA PRO A 656 30.32 -11.39 -42.55
C PRO A 656 30.97 -12.31 -43.59
N TYR A 657 30.78 -12.01 -44.88
CA TYR A 657 31.33 -12.74 -46.03
C TYR A 657 31.60 -11.81 -47.24
N CYS A 658 32.34 -12.32 -48.23
CA CYS A 658 32.72 -11.60 -49.44
C CYS A 658 31.89 -11.97 -50.67
N GLU A 659 31.55 -11.00 -51.51
CA GLU A 659 30.76 -11.20 -52.73
C GLU A 659 31.18 -10.26 -53.87
N GLY A 660 31.32 -10.80 -55.08
CA GLY A 660 31.56 -10.02 -56.31
C GLY A 660 32.52 -10.72 -57.28
N SER A 661 32.91 -10.02 -58.34
CA SER A 661 33.82 -10.52 -59.39
C SER A 661 35.20 -9.88 -59.31
N CYS A 662 36.20 -10.56 -59.87
CA CYS A 662 37.60 -10.14 -59.86
C CYS A 662 38.28 -10.53 -61.17
N ASN A 663 39.21 -9.69 -61.64
CA ASN A 663 39.81 -9.82 -62.96
C ASN A 663 40.78 -11.01 -63.01
N THR A 664 40.31 -12.09 -63.64
CA THR A 664 41.08 -13.28 -63.97
C THR A 664 41.43 -13.25 -65.46
N PHE A 665 42.71 -13.47 -65.80
CA PHE A 665 43.14 -13.60 -67.19
C PHE A 665 44.24 -14.66 -67.37
N THR A 666 44.47 -15.03 -68.63
CA THR A 666 45.59 -15.85 -69.09
C THR A 666 46.01 -15.30 -70.44
N LYS A 667 47.27 -14.90 -70.60
CA LYS A 667 47.80 -14.27 -71.81
C LYS A 667 49.27 -14.62 -72.00
N TYR A 668 49.78 -14.61 -73.23
CA TYR A 668 51.22 -14.76 -73.46
C TYR A 668 51.95 -13.47 -73.07
N SER A 669 53.04 -13.58 -72.29
CA SER A 669 53.90 -12.45 -71.93
C SER A 669 55.18 -12.53 -72.75
N GLU A 670 55.31 -11.64 -73.74
CA GLU A 670 56.42 -11.62 -74.70
C GLU A 670 57.77 -11.38 -74.01
N ALA A 671 57.80 -10.52 -72.98
CA ALA A 671 59.00 -10.25 -72.17
C ALA A 671 59.51 -11.48 -71.39
N ALA A 672 58.63 -12.45 -71.12
CA ALA A 672 58.97 -13.71 -70.45
C ALA A 672 59.00 -14.92 -71.42
N ALA A 673 58.66 -14.71 -72.70
CA ALA A 673 58.48 -15.74 -73.73
C ALA A 673 57.61 -16.95 -73.29
N ALA A 674 56.62 -16.73 -72.43
CA ALA A 674 55.80 -17.78 -71.81
C ALA A 674 54.35 -17.33 -71.56
N MET A 675 53.44 -18.29 -71.33
CA MET A 675 52.06 -18.00 -70.94
C MET A 675 52.02 -17.52 -69.48
N GLU A 676 51.52 -16.30 -69.29
CA GLU A 676 51.31 -15.64 -67.99
C GLU A 676 49.84 -15.83 -67.57
N HIS A 677 49.66 -16.43 -66.40
CA HIS A 677 48.36 -16.76 -65.83
C HIS A 677 48.14 -15.94 -64.56
N SER A 678 47.04 -15.17 -64.50
CA SER A 678 46.67 -14.39 -63.32
C SER A 678 45.20 -14.58 -63.03
N CYS A 679 44.86 -15.64 -62.28
CA CYS A 679 43.53 -15.79 -61.72
C CYS A 679 43.43 -14.97 -60.44
N SER A 680 42.30 -14.29 -60.24
CA SER A 680 41.96 -13.62 -58.98
C SER A 680 40.48 -13.85 -58.66
N CYS A 681 40.21 -14.12 -57.39
CA CYS A 681 38.86 -14.36 -56.88
C CYS A 681 38.54 -13.34 -55.79
N CYS A 682 37.25 -13.02 -55.63
CA CYS A 682 36.77 -12.23 -54.52
C CYS A 682 36.88 -13.09 -53.26
N LYS A 683 37.77 -12.71 -52.35
CA LYS A 683 38.02 -13.43 -51.09
C LYS A 683 38.28 -12.47 -49.95
N GLU A 684 38.17 -12.98 -48.73
CA GLU A 684 38.58 -12.30 -47.53
C GLU A 684 40.08 -12.00 -47.56
N THR A 685 40.45 -10.74 -47.30
CA THR A 685 41.84 -10.34 -47.10
C THR A 685 42.18 -10.06 -45.65
N ARG A 686 41.18 -9.83 -44.80
CA ARG A 686 41.33 -9.83 -43.35
C ARG A 686 40.14 -10.50 -42.68
N SER A 687 40.43 -11.37 -41.72
CA SER A 687 39.44 -12.05 -40.88
C SER A 687 40.01 -12.29 -39.49
N SER A 688 39.14 -12.33 -38.48
CA SER A 688 39.50 -12.61 -37.08
C SER A 688 38.72 -13.82 -36.56
N ASN A 689 39.35 -14.63 -35.70
CA ASN A 689 38.69 -15.74 -35.04
C ASN A 689 37.90 -15.25 -33.84
N ARG A 690 36.60 -15.59 -33.75
CA ARG A 690 35.72 -15.26 -32.63
C ARG A 690 35.12 -16.52 -32.02
N THR A 691 35.08 -16.59 -30.70
CA THR A 691 34.47 -17.69 -29.97
C THR A 691 33.03 -17.37 -29.58
N VAL A 692 32.20 -18.42 -29.53
CA VAL A 692 30.86 -18.41 -28.92
C VAL A 692 30.65 -19.73 -28.20
N ASP A 693 30.08 -19.70 -27.00
CA ASP A 693 29.71 -20.93 -26.29
C ASP A 693 28.42 -21.50 -26.87
N LEU A 694 28.48 -22.76 -27.29
CA LEU A 694 27.33 -23.54 -27.73
C LEU A 694 26.83 -24.40 -26.58
N LEU A 695 25.52 -24.40 -26.35
CA LEU A 695 24.88 -25.27 -25.39
C LEU A 695 24.44 -26.56 -26.08
N CYS A 696 24.86 -27.71 -25.54
CA CYS A 696 24.47 -29.03 -26.04
C CYS A 696 23.20 -29.50 -25.33
N LEU A 697 22.39 -30.33 -26.01
CA LEU A 697 21.18 -30.95 -25.43
C LEU A 697 21.45 -31.81 -24.18
N ASN A 698 22.72 -32.18 -23.96
CA ASN A 698 23.19 -32.98 -22.84
C ASN A 698 23.47 -32.13 -21.57
N GLY A 699 23.44 -30.79 -21.67
CA GLY A 699 23.78 -29.86 -20.59
C GLY A 699 25.22 -29.32 -20.64
N ASP A 700 26.12 -29.96 -21.40
CA ASP A 700 27.50 -29.51 -21.58
C ASP A 700 27.58 -28.21 -22.41
N LYS A 701 28.59 -27.38 -22.09
CA LYS A 701 28.95 -26.17 -22.86
C LYS A 701 30.21 -26.42 -23.68
N LEU A 702 30.13 -26.15 -24.98
CA LEU A 702 31.22 -26.30 -25.93
C LEU A 702 31.57 -24.95 -26.56
N THR A 703 32.73 -24.39 -26.20
CA THR A 703 33.24 -23.17 -26.85
C THR A 703 33.63 -23.46 -28.29
N TYR A 704 32.98 -22.78 -29.24
CA TYR A 704 33.21 -22.95 -30.67
C TYR A 704 33.77 -21.67 -31.29
N THR A 705 34.84 -21.81 -32.06
CA THR A 705 35.50 -20.70 -32.78
C THR A 705 35.04 -20.66 -34.23
N TYR A 706 34.53 -19.52 -34.69
CA TYR A 706 34.19 -19.26 -36.09
C TYR A 706 34.99 -18.08 -36.63
N ILE A 707 35.11 -18.00 -37.96
CA ILE A 707 35.86 -16.95 -38.66
C ILE A 707 34.91 -15.77 -38.94
N TYR A 708 35.32 -14.58 -38.53
CA TYR A 708 34.63 -13.32 -38.78
C TYR A 708 35.39 -12.54 -39.85
N VAL A 709 34.79 -12.35 -41.03
CA VAL A 709 35.43 -11.59 -42.13
C VAL A 709 35.36 -10.09 -41.85
N GLU A 710 36.47 -9.38 -42.03
CA GLU A 710 36.56 -7.94 -41.80
C GLU A 710 36.69 -7.15 -43.10
N GLU A 711 37.42 -7.65 -44.09
CA GLU A 711 37.65 -6.98 -45.38
C GLU A 711 37.74 -7.97 -46.54
N CYS A 712 37.25 -7.54 -47.70
CA CYS A 712 37.18 -8.31 -48.94
C CYS A 712 37.89 -7.58 -50.08
N SER A 713 38.67 -8.29 -50.88
CA SER A 713 39.22 -7.75 -52.12
C SER A 713 39.58 -8.86 -53.13
N CYS A 714 40.07 -8.46 -54.30
CA CYS A 714 40.48 -9.37 -55.36
C CYS A 714 41.91 -9.87 -55.12
N GLY A 715 42.05 -11.05 -54.51
CA GLY A 715 43.34 -11.68 -54.30
C GLY A 715 43.68 -12.70 -55.38
N GLN A 716 44.94 -12.77 -55.79
CA GLN A 716 45.42 -13.76 -56.75
C GLN A 716 45.28 -15.21 -56.23
N THR A 717 45.10 -16.13 -57.17
CA THR A 717 44.87 -17.57 -56.98
C THR A 717 45.49 -18.31 -58.18
N GLU A 718 45.94 -19.56 -58.03
CA GLU A 718 46.56 -20.31 -59.13
C GLU A 718 45.53 -20.90 -60.11
N CYS A 719 45.81 -20.80 -61.42
CA CYS A 719 44.93 -21.28 -62.48
C CYS A 719 45.20 -22.76 -62.81
N THR A 720 44.30 -23.68 -62.44
CA THR A 720 44.44 -25.13 -62.73
C THR A 720 43.72 -25.56 -64.02
N THR A 721 44.25 -26.56 -64.72
CA THR A 721 43.77 -27.02 -66.03
C THR A 721 42.62 -28.03 -65.94
N ALA A 722 41.47 -27.69 -66.52
CA ALA A 722 40.26 -28.51 -66.47
C ALA A 722 40.22 -29.60 -67.57
N GLY A 723 40.76 -30.78 -67.27
CA GLY A 723 40.63 -31.99 -68.10
C GLY A 723 39.71 -33.04 -67.48
N LEU A 724 38.68 -33.44 -68.23
CA LEU A 724 37.81 -34.62 -68.01
C LEU A 724 37.07 -34.76 -66.67
N SER A 725 35.74 -34.71 -66.74
CA SER A 725 34.85 -35.25 -65.69
C SER A 725 35.08 -36.75 -65.47
N ALA A 726 35.67 -37.12 -64.33
CA ALA A 726 35.58 -38.47 -63.78
C ALA A 726 34.38 -38.58 -62.83
N ARG A 727 33.26 -39.11 -63.35
CA ARG A 727 32.06 -39.42 -62.56
C ARG A 727 32.34 -40.50 -61.50
N ARG A 728 31.78 -40.29 -60.30
CA ARG A 728 31.50 -41.29 -59.24
C ARG A 728 32.77 -41.84 -58.54
N LYS A 729 32.71 -42.24 -57.26
CA LYS A 729 31.57 -42.79 -56.50
C LYS A 729 31.47 -42.20 -55.09
N ARG A 730 30.24 -41.97 -54.60
CA ARG A 730 29.94 -42.30 -53.20
C ARG A 730 30.01 -43.82 -53.08
N SER A 731 30.99 -44.33 -52.35
CA SER A 731 30.97 -45.69 -51.82
C SER A 731 30.87 -45.57 -50.31
N SER A 732 29.67 -45.73 -49.78
CA SER A 732 29.48 -46.06 -48.38
C SER A 732 29.92 -47.50 -48.18
N THR A 733 31.03 -47.70 -47.49
CA THR A 733 31.44 -49.02 -46.98
C THR A 733 31.51 -48.89 -45.47
N LEU A 734 30.82 -49.78 -44.74
CA LEU A 734 30.89 -49.80 -43.28
C LEU A 734 32.27 -50.24 -42.82
N LEU A 735 32.86 -49.49 -41.89
CA LEU A 735 33.28 -49.96 -40.56
C LEU A 735 33.59 -48.75 -39.67
#